data_AF-A0A430FWI0-F1
#
_entry.id   AF-A0A430FWI0-F1
#
_cell.length_a   1.000
_cell.length_b   1.000
_cell.length_c   1.000
_cell.angle_alpha   90.00
_cell.angle_beta   90.00
_cell.angle_gamma   90.00
#
_symmetry.space_group_name_H-M   'P 1'
#
loop_
_entity.id
_entity.type
_entity.pdbx_description
1 polymer ?
#
loop_
_entity_poly.entity_id
_entity_poly.type
_entity_poly.pdbx_seq_one_letter_code
_entity_poly.pdbx_strand_id
1 'polypeptide(L)'
;MTTTGRFTLPSEENFADKTKELAALWGADAIRNSDGTHLDEDVLSLGKKIYSAYFPTRAHNEWITLHMDETPQVYLLTQRVLAETDTVTIDLMATFYEEQLTPNYDADPARYWEVIDRTTGEIVDPERWRVDTATHTVTVEGAEPMHEYTVSFLAYIIWDPVEMYNHLTNDWGDKEHEIPFDIYHPATRQFVMDTFGKWLADNPQVDVVRFTTFFYQFTLIFDQKHREKVVDWFGCSCTVSPRALDDFEERYGYRLRPEDFVDGGCYNSAWRVPRKEQRDWIDFLSGFVRENVKVMADMAHEAGKEAMMFLGDQWIGTEPYKDGFDELGLDAVVGSIGDGTTTRMIADIPGVKYTEGRFLPYFFPDTFYEGNDPSIEARDNWRKARRAILRSPIARMGYGGYLSLAAKFPKFVESVEHIADEFRDIHERTGGEAAEGELEVAILNSWGRMRSWMAYTVAHALPNKQTYSYYGILEALSGMRVNVRFISFDDVLEHGVDDDIDVIITGGPVDTAYSGGDVWAREPRLAATLRAWVRGGGALVGVGEPSSQWWQGRFFQLADVLGVDQERYQTLSIDKYFPPVTPEHFITADVPVDGTTAAAWRDAGYRIPLSGCGGGQGIAPLGGIDFGEPVANTFPVSEDVTLIRADNGEVQLAVNEYGKGRGVYVSGLPYSAANARLLERILFHASRNEDRYAAFSSSNPECEVARFAKSGWCCVVNNTDRPQSTDVTLDGGRVEHVDLDDSGIAWFRI
;
A
#
# COMPACT_ATOMS: atom_id res chain seq x y z
N MET A 1 17.31 -3.13 33.02
CA MET A 1 16.64 -1.93 33.54
C MET A 1 15.34 -1.85 32.75
N THR A 2 14.19 -1.70 33.38
CA THR A 2 12.94 -1.47 32.64
C THR A 2 13.03 -0.09 32.00
N THR A 3 13.06 -0.04 30.67
CA THR A 3 13.10 1.21 29.91
C THR A 3 11.66 1.74 29.78
N THR A 4 11.47 3.05 29.66
CA THR A 4 10.14 3.68 29.55
C THR A 4 10.15 4.74 28.47
N GLY A 5 8.97 5.00 27.90
CA GLY A 5 8.75 5.98 26.86
C GLY A 5 8.53 5.35 25.48
N ARG A 6 8.29 6.22 24.49
CA ARG A 6 8.04 5.85 23.09
C ARG A 6 6.86 4.89 22.89
N PHE A 7 5.92 4.88 23.84
CA PHE A 7 4.79 3.99 23.84
C PHE A 7 3.51 4.75 24.17
N THR A 8 2.55 4.71 23.25
CA THR A 8 1.23 5.33 23.41
C THR A 8 0.19 4.25 23.76
N LEU A 9 -0.49 4.43 24.89
CA LEU A 9 -1.49 3.49 25.43
C LEU A 9 -2.92 4.01 25.18
N PRO A 10 -3.87 3.19 24.69
CA PRO A 10 -5.28 3.57 24.67
C PRO A 10 -5.91 3.48 26.07
N SER A 11 -6.87 4.33 26.40
CA SER A 11 -7.63 4.29 27.66
C SER A 11 -9.10 4.62 27.44
N GLU A 12 -9.96 4.07 28.28
CA GLU A 12 -11.42 4.27 28.25
C GLU A 12 -11.95 4.71 29.62
N GLU A 13 -13.17 5.25 29.64
CA GLU A 13 -13.86 5.65 30.88
C GLU A 13 -14.06 4.47 31.83
N ASN A 14 -13.98 4.73 33.13
CA ASN A 14 -14.17 3.73 34.19
C ASN A 14 -13.12 2.61 34.20
N PHE A 15 -11.93 2.85 33.64
CA PHE A 15 -10.84 1.86 33.57
C PHE A 15 -9.48 2.37 34.11
N ALA A 16 -9.47 3.50 34.83
CA ALA A 16 -8.27 4.22 35.27
C ALA A 16 -7.23 3.37 36.02
N ASP A 17 -7.66 2.52 36.97
CA ASP A 17 -6.74 1.68 37.76
C ASP A 17 -5.95 0.72 36.88
N LYS A 18 -6.62 0.08 35.92
CA LYS A 18 -5.99 -0.88 35.02
C LYS A 18 -5.18 -0.18 33.93
N THR A 19 -5.62 1.00 33.47
CA THR A 19 -4.81 1.89 32.63
C THR A 19 -3.48 2.23 33.31
N LYS A 20 -3.49 2.59 34.60
CA LYS A 20 -2.27 2.88 35.37
C LYS A 20 -1.35 1.66 35.47
N GLU A 21 -1.91 0.49 35.73
CA GLU A 21 -1.15 -0.77 35.79
C GLU A 21 -0.46 -1.07 34.45
N LEU A 22 -1.21 -1.04 33.34
CA LEU A 22 -0.67 -1.35 32.01
C LEU A 22 0.26 -0.27 31.49
N ALA A 23 0.04 1.01 31.82
CA ALA A 23 0.96 2.09 31.52
C ALA A 23 2.32 1.89 32.22
N ALA A 24 2.32 1.40 33.46
CA ALA A 24 3.54 1.08 34.18
C ALA A 24 4.24 -0.15 33.60
N LEU A 25 3.46 -1.19 33.26
CA LEU A 25 3.97 -2.45 32.70
C LEU A 25 4.62 -2.24 31.32
N TRP A 26 3.92 -1.59 30.39
CA TRP A 26 4.41 -1.37 29.02
C TRP A 26 5.32 -0.14 28.91
N GLY A 27 5.51 0.61 29.99
CA GLY A 27 6.35 1.79 30.05
C GLY A 27 5.81 2.97 29.26
N ALA A 28 4.49 3.16 29.19
CA ALA A 28 3.83 4.21 28.41
C ALA A 28 4.17 5.63 28.92
N ASP A 29 4.50 6.52 27.99
CA ASP A 29 4.70 7.96 28.22
C ASP A 29 3.57 8.83 27.64
N ALA A 30 2.72 8.24 26.79
CA ALA A 30 1.54 8.89 26.25
C ALA A 30 0.28 8.04 26.46
N ILE A 31 -0.87 8.69 26.62
CA ILE A 31 -2.19 8.06 26.72
C ILE A 31 -3.13 8.71 25.71
N ARG A 32 -3.93 7.88 25.04
CA ARG A 32 -4.93 8.27 24.05
C ARG A 32 -6.31 7.77 24.47
N ASN A 33 -7.36 8.59 24.35
CA ASN A 33 -8.73 8.13 24.58
C ASN A 33 -9.18 7.11 23.52
N SER A 34 -9.82 6.01 23.92
CA SER A 34 -10.46 5.06 23.00
C SER A 34 -11.59 5.73 22.22
N ASP A 35 -11.92 5.18 21.05
CA ASP A 35 -12.95 5.77 20.17
C ASP A 35 -14.28 5.89 20.91
N GLY A 36 -14.90 7.06 20.86
CA GLY A 36 -16.18 7.32 21.53
C GLY A 36 -16.10 7.47 23.07
N THR A 37 -14.90 7.59 23.65
CA THR A 37 -14.72 7.71 25.12
C THR A 37 -13.98 8.99 25.51
N HIS A 38 -14.15 9.41 26.77
CA HIS A 38 -13.35 10.45 27.40
C HIS A 38 -12.30 9.88 28.37
N LEU A 39 -11.31 10.70 28.75
CA LEU A 39 -10.34 10.33 29.78
C LEU A 39 -10.85 10.80 31.15
N ASP A 40 -10.85 9.91 32.13
CA ASP A 40 -11.15 10.24 33.53
C ASP A 40 -10.08 11.17 34.12
N GLU A 41 -10.45 12.00 35.12
CA GLU A 41 -9.49 12.85 35.85
C GLU A 41 -8.33 12.04 36.44
N ASP A 42 -8.60 10.81 36.88
CA ASP A 42 -7.59 9.90 37.42
C ASP A 42 -6.54 9.52 36.35
N VAL A 43 -6.94 9.36 35.08
CA VAL A 43 -6.01 9.09 33.97
C VAL A 43 -5.19 10.33 33.63
N LEU A 44 -5.81 11.51 33.63
CA LEU A 44 -5.12 12.79 33.44
C LEU A 44 -4.09 13.05 34.54
N SER A 45 -4.37 12.62 35.77
CA SER A 45 -3.47 12.76 36.92
C SER A 45 -2.18 11.94 36.83
N LEU A 46 -2.07 11.00 35.87
CA LEU A 46 -0.87 10.18 35.66
C LEU A 46 0.32 10.98 35.10
N GLY A 47 0.12 12.23 34.66
CA GLY A 47 1.18 13.10 34.14
C GLY A 47 1.84 12.58 32.87
N LYS A 48 1.09 11.83 32.05
CA LYS A 48 1.50 11.33 30.74
C LYS A 48 1.12 12.34 29.66
N LYS A 49 1.77 12.27 28.50
CA LYS A 49 1.39 13.07 27.34
C LYS A 49 -0.02 12.66 26.89
N ILE A 50 -0.95 13.61 26.79
CA ILE A 50 -2.35 13.34 26.48
C ILE A 50 -2.61 13.55 25.00
N TYR A 51 -3.00 12.46 24.33
CA TYR A 51 -3.45 12.46 22.95
C TYR A 51 -4.97 12.49 22.96
N SER A 52 -5.55 13.36 22.15
CA SER A 52 -6.98 13.32 21.89
C SER A 52 -7.24 13.21 20.39
N ALA A 53 -8.01 12.20 20.01
CA ALA A 53 -8.45 12.06 18.63
C ALA A 53 -9.44 13.19 18.28
N TYR A 54 -9.22 13.84 17.14
CA TYR A 54 -10.11 14.88 16.61
C TYR A 54 -10.64 14.44 15.25
N PHE A 55 -11.94 14.63 15.03
CA PHE A 55 -12.69 14.19 13.84
C PHE A 55 -13.25 15.42 13.11
N PRO A 56 -12.51 16.05 12.18
CA PRO A 56 -12.89 17.36 11.66
C PRO A 56 -14.20 17.38 10.87
N THR A 57 -14.59 16.26 10.26
CA THR A 57 -15.69 16.19 9.28
C THR A 57 -16.83 15.23 9.67
N ARG A 58 -17.00 14.91 10.95
CA ARG A 58 -18.12 14.12 11.48
C ARG A 58 -18.40 14.45 12.96
N ALA A 59 -19.21 13.64 13.65
CA ALA A 59 -19.62 13.79 15.05
C ALA A 59 -20.45 15.05 15.38
N HIS A 60 -20.99 15.73 14.37
CA HIS A 60 -21.79 16.96 14.52
C HIS A 60 -23.06 16.92 13.64
N ASN A 61 -23.92 15.91 13.85
CA ASN A 61 -25.18 15.77 13.12
C ASN A 61 -26.08 17.02 13.27
N GLU A 62 -26.00 17.72 14.40
CA GLU A 62 -26.76 18.96 14.65
C GLU A 62 -26.42 20.10 13.68
N TRP A 63 -25.21 20.08 13.10
CA TRP A 63 -24.83 21.00 12.02
C TRP A 63 -25.32 20.46 10.68
N ILE A 64 -24.86 19.27 10.29
CA ILE A 64 -24.99 18.82 8.90
C ILE A 64 -26.43 18.46 8.52
N THR A 65 -27.28 18.07 9.47
CA THR A 65 -28.73 17.87 9.20
C THR A 65 -29.44 19.16 8.76
N LEU A 66 -28.87 20.33 9.02
CA LEU A 66 -29.36 21.64 8.55
C LEU A 66 -28.75 22.07 7.21
N HIS A 67 -27.74 21.34 6.72
CA HIS A 67 -26.89 21.68 5.57
C HIS A 67 -26.59 20.45 4.71
N MET A 68 -27.56 19.54 4.52
CA MET A 68 -27.33 18.21 3.89
C MET A 68 -26.74 18.26 2.47
N ASP A 69 -26.89 19.38 1.75
CA ASP A 69 -26.27 19.64 0.45
C ASP A 69 -24.74 19.86 0.52
N GLU A 70 -24.20 20.01 1.73
CA GLU A 70 -22.76 20.14 2.05
C GLU A 70 -22.16 18.83 2.58
N THR A 71 -22.83 17.68 2.42
CA THR A 71 -22.21 16.37 2.64
C THR A 71 -21.23 16.05 1.49
N PRO A 72 -20.15 15.28 1.73
CA PRO A 72 -19.25 14.83 0.67
C PRO A 72 -20.01 14.05 -0.40
N GLN A 73 -19.57 14.14 -1.65
CA GLN A 73 -20.23 13.43 -2.76
C GLN A 73 -19.25 12.56 -3.53
N VAL A 74 -19.85 11.61 -4.26
CA VAL A 74 -19.15 10.64 -5.08
C VAL A 74 -19.91 10.42 -6.38
N TYR A 75 -19.19 10.25 -7.48
CA TYR A 75 -19.77 9.68 -8.69
C TYR A 75 -19.92 8.17 -8.55
N LEU A 76 -21.15 7.68 -8.71
CA LEU A 76 -21.48 6.25 -8.70
C LEU A 76 -21.82 5.77 -10.10
N LEU A 77 -21.37 4.56 -10.43
CA LEU A 77 -21.71 3.87 -11.68
C LEU A 77 -22.72 2.76 -11.42
N THR A 78 -23.89 2.82 -12.06
CA THR A 78 -24.90 1.76 -11.97
C THR A 78 -24.37 0.44 -12.53
N GLN A 79 -25.07 -0.66 -12.20
CA GLN A 79 -24.94 -1.88 -12.99
C GLN A 79 -25.25 -1.62 -14.47
N ARG A 80 -24.69 -2.45 -15.34
CA ARG A 80 -25.01 -2.49 -16.77
C ARG A 80 -26.42 -3.06 -16.94
N VAL A 81 -27.28 -2.33 -17.66
CA VAL A 81 -28.64 -2.78 -17.97
C VAL A 81 -28.77 -2.97 -19.47
N LEU A 82 -29.18 -4.16 -19.88
CA LEU A 82 -29.41 -4.50 -21.28
C LEU A 82 -30.71 -3.83 -21.78
N ALA A 83 -30.63 -3.08 -22.87
CA ALA A 83 -31.81 -2.62 -23.58
C ALA A 83 -32.36 -3.76 -24.45
N GLU A 84 -33.51 -4.36 -24.11
CA GLU A 84 -34.14 -5.37 -24.97
C GLU A 84 -34.96 -4.75 -26.11
N THR A 85 -35.34 -3.49 -25.95
CA THR A 85 -36.07 -2.67 -26.93
C THR A 85 -35.39 -1.32 -27.10
N ASP A 86 -36.05 -0.40 -27.78
CA ASP A 86 -35.60 0.99 -27.95
C ASP A 86 -35.72 1.86 -26.68
N THR A 87 -36.00 1.24 -25.52
CA THR A 87 -36.14 1.93 -24.24
C THR A 87 -35.51 1.06 -23.16
N VAL A 88 -34.76 1.67 -22.24
CA VAL A 88 -34.20 0.99 -21.07
C VAL A 88 -34.41 1.84 -19.83
N THR A 89 -34.75 1.19 -18.71
CA THR A 89 -34.87 1.85 -17.40
C THR A 89 -33.80 1.31 -16.47
N ILE A 90 -33.05 2.22 -15.86
CA ILE A 90 -31.88 1.92 -15.04
C ILE A 90 -32.19 2.39 -13.62
N ASP A 91 -32.15 1.47 -12.66
CA ASP A 91 -32.25 1.77 -11.23
C ASP A 91 -30.87 2.23 -10.70
N LEU A 92 -30.84 3.45 -10.16
CA LEU A 92 -29.62 4.09 -9.67
C LEU A 92 -29.05 3.38 -8.44
N MET A 93 -29.93 2.95 -7.52
CA MET A 93 -29.56 2.48 -6.18
C MET A 93 -29.59 0.96 -6.03
N ALA A 94 -30.04 0.22 -7.05
CA ALA A 94 -30.15 -1.26 -7.05
C ALA A 94 -28.91 -2.02 -6.52
N THR A 95 -27.72 -1.44 -6.59
CA THR A 95 -26.47 -2.11 -6.18
C THR A 95 -25.65 -1.35 -5.13
N PHE A 96 -26.26 -0.38 -4.45
CA PHE A 96 -25.60 0.48 -3.45
C PHE A 96 -26.33 0.44 -2.12
N TYR A 97 -25.60 0.76 -1.04
CA TYR A 97 -26.17 0.81 0.30
C TYR A 97 -26.91 2.13 0.54
N GLU A 98 -28.24 2.06 0.66
CA GLU A 98 -29.10 3.24 0.80
C GLU A 98 -28.92 4.01 2.11
N GLU A 99 -28.37 3.38 3.16
CA GLU A 99 -28.05 4.08 4.42
C GLU A 99 -26.72 4.84 4.34
N GLN A 100 -25.85 4.50 3.38
CA GLN A 100 -24.61 5.21 3.15
C GLN A 100 -24.76 6.32 2.10
N LEU A 101 -25.59 6.09 1.07
CA LEU A 101 -25.56 6.84 -0.18
C LEU A 101 -26.98 7.21 -0.62
N THR A 102 -27.15 8.44 -1.13
CA THR A 102 -28.40 8.87 -1.76
C THR A 102 -28.14 9.74 -2.99
N PRO A 103 -28.87 9.56 -4.11
CA PRO A 103 -28.64 10.37 -5.32
C PRO A 103 -28.86 11.87 -5.08
N ASN A 104 -27.98 12.71 -5.64
CA ASN A 104 -28.11 14.17 -5.58
C ASN A 104 -29.07 14.67 -6.67
N TYR A 105 -30.27 15.12 -6.26
CA TYR A 105 -31.26 15.74 -7.15
C TYR A 105 -31.29 17.27 -7.08
N ASP A 106 -30.52 17.89 -6.18
CA ASP A 106 -30.42 19.34 -6.04
C ASP A 106 -29.58 19.95 -7.18
N ALA A 107 -28.56 19.21 -7.61
CA ALA A 107 -27.74 19.54 -8.78
C ALA A 107 -28.36 18.97 -10.06
N ASP A 108 -28.43 19.77 -11.12
CA ASP A 108 -29.04 19.39 -12.40
C ASP A 108 -28.43 18.10 -12.98
N PRO A 109 -29.19 16.98 -13.02
CA PRO A 109 -28.69 15.72 -13.57
C PRO A 109 -28.16 15.87 -15.00
N ALA A 110 -28.78 16.69 -15.85
CA ALA A 110 -28.36 16.84 -17.25
C ALA A 110 -26.98 17.50 -17.39
N ARG A 111 -26.53 18.25 -16.37
CA ARG A 111 -25.22 18.91 -16.33
C ARG A 111 -24.13 18.06 -15.68
N TYR A 112 -24.49 17.27 -14.67
CA TYR A 112 -23.51 16.55 -13.84
C TYR A 112 -23.52 15.05 -14.06
N TRP A 113 -24.57 14.46 -14.62
CA TRP A 113 -24.64 13.00 -14.81
C TRP A 113 -24.37 12.65 -16.27
N GLU A 114 -23.93 11.42 -16.50
CA GLU A 114 -23.75 10.86 -17.84
C GLU A 114 -24.50 9.54 -17.96
N VAL A 115 -25.28 9.38 -19.02
CA VAL A 115 -25.76 8.08 -19.47
C VAL A 115 -24.84 7.62 -20.60
N ILE A 116 -24.28 6.42 -20.49
CA ILE A 116 -23.36 5.88 -21.48
C ILE A 116 -23.88 4.56 -22.02
N ASP A 117 -23.91 4.46 -23.35
CA ASP A 117 -23.98 3.18 -24.05
C ASP A 117 -22.62 2.51 -23.90
N ARG A 118 -22.54 1.49 -23.03
CA ARG A 118 -21.30 0.81 -22.74
C ARG A 118 -20.89 -0.20 -23.81
N THR A 119 -21.76 -0.47 -24.78
CA THR A 119 -21.41 -1.29 -25.95
C THR A 119 -20.62 -0.48 -26.97
N THR A 120 -20.96 0.79 -27.19
CA THR A 120 -20.27 1.68 -28.14
C THR A 120 -19.26 2.63 -27.48
N GLY A 121 -19.44 2.91 -26.19
CA GLY A 121 -18.72 3.95 -25.46
C GLY A 121 -19.29 5.36 -25.69
N GLU A 122 -20.41 5.50 -26.41
CA GLU A 122 -21.00 6.80 -26.72
C GLU A 122 -21.84 7.34 -25.54
N ILE A 123 -21.76 8.65 -25.34
CA ILE A 123 -22.60 9.38 -24.37
C ILE A 123 -23.99 9.55 -24.99
N VAL A 124 -25.02 9.18 -24.24
CA VAL A 124 -26.40 9.39 -24.65
C VAL A 124 -26.79 10.83 -24.38
N ASP A 125 -27.35 11.49 -25.40
CA ASP A 125 -27.83 12.87 -25.32
C ASP A 125 -28.79 13.06 -24.11
N PRO A 126 -28.57 14.08 -23.25
CA PRO A 126 -29.48 14.45 -22.17
C PRO A 126 -30.95 14.62 -22.56
N GLU A 127 -31.26 14.99 -23.80
CA GLU A 127 -32.66 15.07 -24.28
C GLU A 127 -33.33 13.70 -24.41
N ARG A 128 -32.55 12.62 -24.42
CA ARG A 128 -33.02 11.24 -24.63
C ARG A 128 -33.19 10.45 -23.34
N TRP A 129 -33.00 11.06 -22.18
CA TRP A 129 -33.26 10.37 -20.91
C TRP A 129 -33.93 11.28 -19.89
N ARG A 130 -34.66 10.65 -18.96
CA ARG A 130 -35.38 11.32 -17.88
C ARG A 130 -35.13 10.64 -16.54
N VAL A 131 -35.03 11.43 -15.49
CA VAL A 131 -34.90 10.96 -14.11
C VAL A 131 -36.28 10.91 -13.46
N ASP A 132 -36.60 9.81 -12.80
CA ASP A 132 -37.69 9.71 -11.83
C ASP A 132 -37.10 9.71 -10.42
N THR A 133 -37.26 10.84 -9.73
CA THR A 133 -36.73 11.04 -8.38
C THR A 133 -37.51 10.28 -7.31
N ALA A 134 -38.74 9.82 -7.59
CA ALA A 134 -39.56 9.07 -6.64
C ALA A 134 -39.16 7.59 -6.59
N THR A 135 -38.62 7.07 -7.70
CA THR A 135 -38.21 5.66 -7.83
C THR A 135 -36.70 5.47 -7.97
N HIS A 136 -35.92 6.55 -7.96
CA HIS A 136 -34.48 6.55 -8.23
C HIS A 136 -34.13 5.85 -9.55
N THR A 137 -34.89 6.12 -10.62
CA THR A 137 -34.65 5.50 -11.94
C THR A 137 -34.35 6.52 -13.03
N VAL A 138 -33.62 6.08 -14.06
CA VAL A 138 -33.39 6.82 -15.30
C VAL A 138 -33.95 6.01 -16.47
N THR A 139 -34.87 6.60 -17.23
CA THR A 139 -35.38 5.99 -18.46
C THR A 139 -34.69 6.63 -19.66
N VAL A 140 -34.07 5.81 -20.50
CA VAL A 140 -33.46 6.19 -21.78
C VAL A 140 -34.40 5.83 -22.92
N GLU A 141 -34.66 6.77 -23.81
CA GLU A 141 -35.47 6.61 -25.02
C GLU A 141 -34.60 6.55 -26.29
N GLY A 142 -35.08 5.77 -27.28
CA GLY A 142 -34.36 5.50 -28.52
C GLY A 142 -33.07 4.68 -28.34
N ALA A 143 -32.94 3.95 -27.25
CA ALA A 143 -31.79 3.08 -26.99
C ALA A 143 -31.60 2.08 -28.14
N GLU A 144 -30.37 1.66 -28.40
CA GLU A 144 -30.11 0.61 -29.38
C GLU A 144 -30.38 -0.76 -28.73
N PRO A 145 -31.27 -1.59 -29.30
CA PRO A 145 -31.54 -2.91 -28.75
C PRO A 145 -30.28 -3.77 -28.68
N MET A 146 -30.18 -4.54 -27.60
CA MET A 146 -29.08 -5.41 -27.21
C MET A 146 -27.79 -4.69 -26.81
N HIS A 147 -27.82 -3.38 -26.59
CA HIS A 147 -26.72 -2.65 -25.98
C HIS A 147 -26.88 -2.56 -24.45
N GLU A 148 -25.76 -2.42 -23.74
CA GLU A 148 -25.74 -2.20 -22.30
C GLU A 148 -25.62 -0.71 -21.97
N TYR A 149 -26.45 -0.23 -21.05
CA TYR A 149 -26.44 1.16 -20.60
C TYR A 149 -26.13 1.27 -19.12
N THR A 150 -25.49 2.37 -18.74
CA THR A 150 -25.23 2.73 -17.34
C THR A 150 -25.45 4.22 -17.13
N VAL A 151 -25.74 4.60 -15.89
CA VAL A 151 -25.70 5.99 -15.44
C VAL A 151 -24.50 6.19 -14.52
N SER A 152 -23.76 7.27 -14.75
CA SER A 152 -22.79 7.83 -13.81
C SER A 152 -23.45 9.03 -13.15
N PHE A 153 -23.76 8.95 -11.85
CA PHE A 153 -24.56 9.94 -11.13
C PHE A 153 -23.88 10.42 -9.85
N LEU A 154 -24.13 11.66 -9.44
CA LEU A 154 -23.69 12.18 -8.15
C LEU A 154 -24.57 11.61 -7.03
N ALA A 155 -23.93 11.16 -5.95
CA ALA A 155 -24.58 10.75 -4.72
C ALA A 155 -23.95 11.46 -3.53
N TYR A 156 -24.80 11.92 -2.60
CA TYR A 156 -24.39 12.34 -1.28
C TYR A 156 -23.96 11.13 -0.45
N ILE A 157 -22.90 11.30 0.33
CA ILE A 157 -22.44 10.35 1.33
C ILE A 157 -23.05 10.78 2.66
N ILE A 158 -24.03 10.01 3.14
CA ILE A 158 -24.86 10.35 4.31
C ILE A 158 -24.50 9.53 5.56
N TRP A 159 -23.46 8.70 5.48
CA TRP A 159 -22.88 8.00 6.62
C TRP A 159 -21.36 7.93 6.47
N ASP A 160 -20.62 8.43 7.46
CA ASP A 160 -19.16 8.41 7.45
C ASP A 160 -18.65 6.97 7.29
N PRO A 161 -17.83 6.65 6.28
CA PRO A 161 -17.47 5.27 6.01
C PRO A 161 -16.69 4.56 7.13
N VAL A 162 -15.92 5.30 7.95
CA VAL A 162 -15.18 4.73 9.08
C VAL A 162 -16.10 4.48 10.26
N GLU A 163 -16.97 5.43 10.59
CA GLU A 163 -17.98 5.25 11.63
C GLU A 163 -18.94 4.12 11.28
N MET A 164 -19.38 4.04 10.02
CA MET A 164 -20.19 2.93 9.49
C MET A 164 -19.47 1.59 9.64
N TYR A 165 -18.21 1.49 9.23
CA TYR A 165 -17.44 0.25 9.39
C TYR A 165 -17.36 -0.18 10.87
N ASN A 166 -17.10 0.77 11.78
CA ASN A 166 -17.06 0.51 13.21
C ASN A 166 -18.43 0.09 13.77
N HIS A 167 -19.51 0.72 13.32
CA HIS A 167 -20.89 0.43 13.72
C HIS A 167 -21.30 -0.99 13.30
N LEU A 168 -21.05 -1.35 12.04
CA LEU A 168 -21.35 -2.67 11.50
C LEU A 168 -20.47 -3.77 12.14
N THR A 169 -19.21 -3.46 12.43
CA THR A 169 -18.27 -4.43 13.03
C THR A 169 -18.56 -4.69 14.51
N ASN A 170 -18.98 -3.66 15.27
CA ASN A 170 -19.27 -3.77 16.70
C ASN A 170 -20.75 -4.04 17.02
N ASP A 171 -21.62 -4.07 16.01
CA ASP A 171 -23.08 -4.19 16.17
C ASP A 171 -23.64 -3.16 17.15
N TRP A 172 -23.41 -1.87 16.88
CA TRP A 172 -23.90 -0.77 17.72
C TRP A 172 -25.43 -0.57 17.66
N GLY A 173 -26.17 -1.39 16.91
CA GLY A 173 -27.62 -1.40 16.86
C GLY A 173 -28.20 -0.08 16.35
N ASP A 174 -29.12 0.51 17.10
CA ASP A 174 -29.84 1.74 16.72
C ASP A 174 -29.09 3.05 17.08
N LYS A 175 -27.76 2.98 17.30
CA LYS A 175 -26.95 4.20 17.50
C LYS A 175 -27.09 5.08 16.27
N GLU A 176 -27.29 6.38 16.47
CA GLU A 176 -27.41 7.34 15.38
C GLU A 176 -26.13 7.34 14.51
N HIS A 177 -26.31 7.26 13.20
CA HIS A 177 -25.23 7.24 12.22
C HIS A 177 -24.60 8.63 12.12
N GLU A 178 -23.27 8.70 12.16
CA GLU A 178 -22.59 9.98 12.00
C GLU A 178 -22.55 10.38 10.52
N ILE A 179 -23.16 11.54 10.22
CA ILE A 179 -23.21 12.09 8.86
C ILE A 179 -21.93 12.90 8.61
N PRO A 180 -21.18 12.63 7.52
CA PRO A 180 -19.96 13.36 7.21
C PRO A 180 -20.28 14.70 6.53
N PHE A 181 -19.37 15.67 6.61
CA PHE A 181 -19.56 16.99 5.99
C PHE A 181 -18.30 17.53 5.28
N ASP A 182 -18.50 18.18 4.13
CA ASP A 182 -17.44 18.63 3.22
C ASP A 182 -17.06 20.10 3.42
N ILE A 183 -15.82 20.32 3.88
CA ILE A 183 -15.28 21.67 4.10
C ILE A 183 -14.99 22.45 2.81
N TYR A 184 -15.18 21.89 1.62
CA TYR A 184 -15.13 22.69 0.39
C TYR A 184 -16.19 23.80 0.42
N HIS A 185 -17.32 23.52 1.07
CA HIS A 185 -18.40 24.45 1.28
C HIS A 185 -18.04 25.47 2.40
N PRO A 186 -18.08 26.79 2.13
CA PRO A 186 -17.61 27.79 3.09
C PRO A 186 -18.36 27.81 4.43
N ALA A 187 -19.64 27.45 4.47
CA ALA A 187 -20.40 27.41 5.72
C ALA A 187 -19.89 26.27 6.62
N THR A 188 -19.83 25.05 6.08
CA THR A 188 -19.22 23.90 6.79
C THR A 188 -17.76 24.16 7.15
N ARG A 189 -16.95 24.76 6.27
CA ARG A 189 -15.56 25.12 6.60
C ARG A 189 -15.46 26.04 7.80
N GLN A 190 -16.28 27.10 7.83
CA GLN A 190 -16.32 28.04 8.95
C GLN A 190 -16.74 27.32 10.23
N PHE A 191 -17.77 26.47 10.17
CA PHE A 191 -18.22 25.65 11.30
C PHE A 191 -17.10 24.76 11.85
N VAL A 192 -16.37 24.05 10.98
CA VAL A 192 -15.26 23.17 11.39
C VAL A 192 -14.15 23.95 12.08
N MET A 193 -13.71 25.06 11.50
CA MET A 193 -12.64 25.87 12.09
C MET A 193 -13.06 26.52 13.41
N ASP A 194 -14.28 27.05 13.51
CA ASP A 194 -14.81 27.63 14.74
C ASP A 194 -14.97 26.58 15.85
N THR A 195 -15.47 25.39 15.49
CA THR A 195 -15.65 24.27 16.41
C THR A 195 -14.30 23.75 16.89
N PHE A 196 -13.30 23.68 16.02
CA PHE A 196 -11.95 23.30 16.41
C PHE A 196 -11.30 24.34 17.34
N GLY A 197 -11.43 25.64 17.03
CA GLY A 197 -10.96 26.71 17.90
C GLY A 197 -11.60 26.67 19.29
N LYS A 198 -12.90 26.41 19.37
CA LYS A 198 -13.61 26.19 20.64
C LYS A 198 -13.11 24.94 21.35
N TRP A 199 -12.97 23.82 20.65
CA TRP A 199 -12.49 22.56 21.20
C TRP A 199 -11.09 22.70 21.79
N LEU A 200 -10.18 23.42 21.13
CA LEU A 200 -8.84 23.71 21.64
C LEU A 200 -8.89 24.46 22.99
N ALA A 201 -9.78 25.44 23.11
CA ALA A 201 -9.97 26.21 24.35
C ALA A 201 -10.61 25.37 25.46
N ASP A 202 -11.55 24.49 25.11
CA ASP A 202 -12.27 23.64 26.05
C ASP A 202 -11.43 22.42 26.52
N ASN A 203 -10.29 22.13 25.86
CA ASN A 203 -9.41 20.99 26.17
C ASN A 203 -7.97 21.41 26.52
N PRO A 204 -7.74 22.19 27.59
CA PRO A 204 -6.41 22.67 27.98
C PRO A 204 -5.43 21.54 28.35
N GLN A 205 -5.93 20.37 28.76
CA GLN A 205 -5.15 19.21 29.19
C GLN A 205 -4.55 18.39 28.04
N VAL A 206 -4.97 18.61 26.79
CA VAL A 206 -4.48 17.85 25.62
C VAL A 206 -3.12 18.38 25.19
N ASP A 207 -2.15 17.49 25.03
CA ASP A 207 -0.81 17.83 24.53
C ASP A 207 -0.68 17.60 23.01
N VAL A 208 -1.37 16.59 22.48
CA VAL A 208 -1.33 16.22 21.05
C VAL A 208 -2.75 16.10 20.51
N VAL A 209 -3.04 16.90 19.47
CA VAL A 209 -4.24 16.73 18.65
C VAL A 209 -3.96 15.67 17.60
N ARG A 210 -4.56 14.49 17.77
CA ARG A 210 -4.47 13.39 16.81
C ARG A 210 -5.62 13.51 15.81
N PHE A 211 -5.40 14.27 14.76
CA PHE A 211 -6.29 14.34 13.61
C PHE A 211 -6.52 12.94 13.03
N THR A 212 -7.76 12.46 13.09
CA THR A 212 -8.16 11.10 12.66
C THR A 212 -9.34 11.15 11.67
N THR A 213 -9.17 11.65 10.47
CA THR A 213 -7.93 12.23 9.92
C THR A 213 -8.15 13.70 9.58
N PHE A 214 -8.51 14.04 8.35
CA PHE A 214 -8.80 15.40 7.95
C PHE A 214 -10.15 15.49 7.25
N PHE A 215 -10.18 15.58 5.93
CA PHE A 215 -11.36 16.11 5.22
C PHE A 215 -12.01 15.14 4.26
N TYR A 216 -11.24 14.27 3.61
CA TYR A 216 -11.77 13.38 2.58
C TYR A 216 -11.35 11.94 2.79
N GLN A 217 -12.37 11.09 2.89
CA GLN A 217 -12.28 9.65 3.01
C GLN A 217 -11.69 9.03 1.73
N PHE A 218 -10.81 8.05 1.90
CA PHE A 218 -10.41 7.19 0.78
C PHE A 218 -11.64 6.45 0.20
N THR A 219 -11.60 6.10 -1.08
CA THR A 219 -12.74 5.43 -1.75
C THR A 219 -13.18 4.19 -0.96
N LEU A 220 -14.37 4.25 -0.37
CA LEU A 220 -14.98 3.15 0.38
C LEU A 220 -16.51 3.19 0.23
N ILE A 221 -17.04 2.30 -0.62
CA ILE A 221 -18.45 2.28 -1.05
C ILE A 221 -19.02 0.91 -0.70
N PHE A 222 -20.24 0.86 -0.14
CA PHE A 222 -20.93 -0.36 0.25
C PHE A 222 -22.09 -0.70 -0.70
N ASP A 223 -22.42 -2.00 -0.76
CA ASP A 223 -23.50 -2.53 -1.58
C ASP A 223 -24.81 -2.67 -0.79
N GLN A 224 -25.90 -2.96 -1.51
CA GLN A 224 -27.25 -3.13 -0.96
C GLN A 224 -27.40 -4.32 0.01
N LYS A 225 -26.32 -5.07 0.27
CA LYS A 225 -26.26 -6.16 1.25
C LYS A 225 -25.29 -5.85 2.38
N HIS A 226 -24.88 -4.59 2.51
CA HIS A 226 -24.03 -4.05 3.56
C HIS A 226 -22.61 -4.63 3.52
N ARG A 227 -22.13 -4.94 2.30
CA ARG A 227 -20.78 -5.43 2.05
C ARG A 227 -19.97 -4.36 1.36
N GLU A 228 -18.65 -4.37 1.57
CA GLU A 228 -17.74 -3.55 0.77
C GLU A 228 -17.94 -3.85 -0.72
N LYS A 229 -18.21 -2.80 -1.50
CA LYS A 229 -18.44 -2.84 -2.95
C LYS A 229 -17.21 -2.37 -3.73
N VAL A 230 -16.63 -1.26 -3.29
CA VAL A 230 -15.44 -0.64 -3.90
C VAL A 230 -14.56 -0.10 -2.79
N VAL A 231 -13.28 -0.48 -2.80
CA VAL A 231 -12.26 0.07 -1.92
C VAL A 231 -11.02 0.41 -2.71
N ASP A 232 -10.50 1.62 -2.50
CA ASP A 232 -9.14 2.00 -2.84
C ASP A 232 -8.63 2.92 -1.74
N TRP A 233 -7.63 2.46 -0.98
CA TRP A 233 -7.07 3.21 0.14
C TRP A 233 -6.38 4.52 -0.29
N PHE A 234 -6.05 4.68 -1.58
CA PHE A 234 -5.52 5.91 -2.18
C PHE A 234 -6.55 6.66 -3.03
N GLY A 235 -7.76 6.09 -3.16
CA GLY A 235 -8.77 6.58 -4.08
C GLY A 235 -9.38 7.90 -3.60
N CYS A 236 -9.62 8.80 -4.55
CA CYS A 236 -10.20 10.11 -4.30
C CYS A 236 -11.66 10.21 -4.79
N SER A 237 -12.39 9.10 -4.91
CA SER A 237 -13.75 9.11 -5.47
C SER A 237 -14.74 9.94 -4.62
N CYS A 238 -14.56 9.95 -3.30
CA CYS A 238 -15.44 10.60 -2.31
C CYS A 238 -15.08 12.08 -2.06
N THR A 239 -14.70 12.82 -3.10
CA THR A 239 -14.14 14.19 -2.99
C THR A 239 -14.81 15.22 -3.89
N VAL A 240 -15.84 14.80 -4.66
CA VAL A 240 -16.48 15.70 -5.62
C VAL A 240 -17.64 16.44 -4.98
N SER A 241 -17.97 17.59 -5.56
CA SER A 241 -19.24 18.30 -5.36
C SER A 241 -19.49 19.16 -6.60
N PRO A 242 -20.74 19.58 -6.87
CA PRO A 242 -21.04 20.46 -8.01
C PRO A 242 -20.14 21.70 -8.05
N ARG A 243 -19.88 22.32 -6.89
CA ARG A 243 -19.00 23.48 -6.79
C ARG A 243 -17.55 23.13 -7.07
N ALA A 244 -17.02 22.06 -6.47
CA ALA A 244 -15.63 21.65 -6.70
C ALA A 244 -15.36 21.31 -8.18
N LEU A 245 -16.33 20.67 -8.86
CA LEU A 245 -16.24 20.33 -10.28
C LEU A 245 -16.25 21.58 -11.18
N ASP A 246 -17.12 22.55 -10.88
CA ASP A 246 -17.18 23.81 -11.64
C ASP A 246 -15.94 24.68 -11.39
N ASP A 247 -15.44 24.75 -10.15
CA ASP A 247 -14.21 25.48 -9.81
C ASP A 247 -12.97 24.82 -10.45
N PHE A 248 -12.95 23.48 -10.55
CA PHE A 248 -11.93 22.76 -11.31
C PHE A 248 -11.94 23.19 -12.77
N GLU A 249 -13.13 23.23 -13.41
CA GLU A 249 -13.27 23.64 -14.80
C GLU A 249 -12.77 25.07 -15.02
N GLU A 250 -13.09 26.00 -14.12
CA GLU A 250 -12.59 27.38 -14.17
C GLU A 250 -11.05 27.43 -14.06
N ARG A 251 -10.46 26.66 -13.14
CA ARG A 251 -9.02 26.70 -12.85
C ARG A 251 -8.16 25.98 -13.90
N TYR A 252 -8.61 24.82 -14.39
CA TYR A 252 -7.85 23.96 -15.30
C TYR A 252 -8.25 24.13 -16.77
N GLY A 253 -9.35 24.83 -17.05
CA GLY A 253 -9.77 25.19 -18.40
C GLY A 253 -10.43 24.06 -19.20
N TYR A 254 -10.86 22.98 -18.53
CA TYR A 254 -11.65 21.90 -19.12
C TYR A 254 -12.55 21.26 -18.08
N ARG A 255 -13.71 20.77 -18.52
CA ARG A 255 -14.67 20.08 -17.65
C ARG A 255 -14.31 18.60 -17.51
N LEU A 256 -14.21 18.13 -16.28
CA LEU A 256 -14.13 16.69 -15.99
C LEU A 256 -15.48 16.03 -16.27
N ARG A 257 -15.42 14.84 -16.84
CA ARG A 257 -16.61 14.00 -17.02
C ARG A 257 -16.84 13.16 -15.76
N PRO A 258 -18.08 12.74 -15.47
CA PRO A 258 -18.33 11.64 -14.54
C PRO A 258 -17.45 10.41 -14.82
N GLU A 259 -17.19 10.12 -16.10
CA GLU A 259 -16.29 9.05 -16.53
C GLU A 259 -14.84 9.20 -16.05
N ASP A 260 -14.37 10.42 -15.78
CA ASP A 260 -13.04 10.65 -15.20
C ASP A 260 -12.95 10.28 -13.72
N PHE A 261 -14.07 9.94 -13.08
CA PHE A 261 -14.14 9.43 -11.71
C PHE A 261 -14.54 7.96 -11.66
N VAL A 262 -15.59 7.56 -12.39
CA VAL A 262 -16.02 6.16 -12.40
C VAL A 262 -15.09 5.25 -13.20
N ASP A 263 -14.34 5.79 -14.18
CA ASP A 263 -13.34 5.12 -15.02
C ASP A 263 -13.80 3.74 -15.53
N GLY A 264 -14.96 3.69 -16.20
CA GLY A 264 -15.55 2.44 -16.69
C GLY A 264 -15.89 1.41 -15.61
N GLY A 265 -15.95 1.82 -14.34
CA GLY A 265 -16.13 0.97 -13.16
C GLY A 265 -14.83 0.65 -12.41
N CYS A 266 -13.69 1.18 -12.84
CA CYS A 266 -12.40 1.02 -12.15
C CYS A 266 -12.21 2.03 -11.01
N TYR A 267 -13.03 3.07 -10.93
CA TYR A 267 -13.01 4.10 -9.88
C TYR A 267 -11.62 4.71 -9.63
N ASN A 268 -10.86 4.94 -10.71
CA ASN A 268 -9.50 5.49 -10.65
C ASN A 268 -8.54 4.70 -9.74
N SER A 269 -8.71 3.38 -9.65
CA SER A 269 -7.84 2.51 -8.84
C SER A 269 -6.37 2.87 -9.04
N ALA A 270 -5.56 2.91 -7.98
CA ALA A 270 -4.11 3.16 -8.05
C ALA A 270 -3.35 2.19 -8.98
N TRP A 271 -3.96 1.05 -9.34
CA TRP A 271 -3.45 0.10 -10.34
C TRP A 271 -3.61 0.58 -11.78
N ARG A 272 -4.51 1.50 -12.07
CA ARG A 272 -4.74 2.06 -13.41
C ARG A 272 -3.60 3.00 -13.77
N VAL A 273 -3.12 2.94 -15.01
CA VAL A 273 -2.14 3.91 -15.51
C VAL A 273 -2.75 5.31 -15.40
N PRO A 274 -2.15 6.23 -14.62
CA PRO A 274 -2.78 7.50 -14.34
C PRO A 274 -2.89 8.38 -15.57
N ARG A 275 -4.11 8.86 -15.83
CA ARG A 275 -4.38 9.84 -16.90
C ARG A 275 -4.19 11.27 -16.38
N LYS A 276 -4.17 12.23 -17.30
CA LYS A 276 -4.06 13.66 -17.00
C LYS A 276 -5.16 14.11 -16.03
N GLU A 277 -6.39 13.67 -16.27
CA GLU A 277 -7.56 14.07 -15.48
C GLU A 277 -7.43 13.65 -14.02
N GLN A 278 -6.93 12.44 -13.77
CA GLN A 278 -6.67 11.93 -12.41
C GLN A 278 -5.55 12.73 -11.73
N ARG A 279 -4.45 13.02 -12.43
CA ARG A 279 -3.33 13.81 -11.88
C ARG A 279 -3.75 15.23 -11.55
N ASP A 280 -4.48 15.88 -12.46
CA ASP A 280 -4.99 17.24 -12.24
C ASP A 280 -5.97 17.30 -11.06
N TRP A 281 -6.84 16.29 -10.92
CA TRP A 281 -7.75 16.23 -9.77
C TRP A 281 -7.00 16.05 -8.45
N ILE A 282 -5.98 15.18 -8.42
CA ILE A 282 -5.09 15.04 -7.25
C ILE A 282 -4.43 16.38 -6.91
N ASP A 283 -3.93 17.12 -7.89
CA ASP A 283 -3.30 18.43 -7.68
C ASP A 283 -4.29 19.49 -7.18
N PHE A 284 -5.48 19.55 -7.79
CA PHE A 284 -6.56 20.44 -7.39
C PHE A 284 -6.97 20.21 -5.94
N LEU A 285 -7.27 18.95 -5.60
CA LEU A 285 -7.70 18.54 -4.27
C LEU A 285 -6.60 18.75 -3.24
N SER A 286 -5.37 18.34 -3.56
CA SER A 286 -4.25 18.42 -2.62
C SER A 286 -3.93 19.86 -2.24
N GLY A 287 -4.00 20.81 -3.17
CA GLY A 287 -3.82 22.23 -2.85
C GLY A 287 -4.82 22.71 -1.80
N PHE A 288 -6.11 22.39 -1.98
CA PHE A 288 -7.16 22.77 -1.03
C PHE A 288 -7.04 22.07 0.33
N VAL A 289 -6.79 20.76 0.34
CA VAL A 289 -6.62 19.99 1.58
C VAL A 289 -5.44 20.51 2.38
N ARG A 290 -4.28 20.68 1.73
CA ARG A 290 -3.04 21.14 2.37
C ARG A 290 -3.17 22.54 2.99
N GLU A 291 -3.86 23.46 2.31
CA GLU A 291 -4.15 24.79 2.87
C GLU A 291 -4.89 24.69 4.21
N ASN A 292 -5.92 23.85 4.27
CA ASN A 292 -6.75 23.70 5.47
C ASN A 292 -6.08 22.86 6.56
N VAL A 293 -5.29 21.85 6.20
CA VAL A 293 -4.46 21.10 7.17
C VAL A 293 -3.50 22.05 7.86
N LYS A 294 -2.84 22.93 7.09
CA LYS A 294 -1.92 23.92 7.65
C LYS A 294 -2.61 24.84 8.65
N VAL A 295 -3.81 25.34 8.33
CA VAL A 295 -4.60 26.17 9.27
C VAL A 295 -4.86 25.43 10.58
N MET A 296 -5.28 24.17 10.53
CA MET A 296 -5.53 23.38 11.74
C MET A 296 -4.25 23.08 12.54
N ALA A 297 -3.13 22.83 11.86
CA ALA A 297 -1.83 22.66 12.52
C ALA A 297 -1.38 23.95 13.22
N ASP A 298 -1.47 25.10 12.52
CA ASP A 298 -1.15 26.42 13.09
C ASP A 298 -2.03 26.72 14.32
N MET A 299 -3.34 26.47 14.25
CA MET A 299 -4.26 26.65 15.38
C MET A 299 -3.89 25.76 16.59
N ALA A 300 -3.51 24.50 16.36
CA ALA A 300 -3.05 23.61 17.43
C ALA A 300 -1.77 24.14 18.09
N HIS A 301 -0.81 24.62 17.29
CA HIS A 301 0.44 25.21 17.77
C HIS A 301 0.21 26.50 18.56
N GLU A 302 -0.68 27.38 18.10
CA GLU A 302 -1.08 28.59 18.81
C GLU A 302 -1.72 28.28 20.18
N ALA A 303 -2.43 27.16 20.29
CA ALA A 303 -2.96 26.63 21.54
C ALA A 303 -1.93 25.85 22.38
N GLY A 304 -0.68 25.76 21.95
CA GLY A 304 0.41 25.08 22.65
C GLY A 304 0.36 23.55 22.56
N LYS A 305 -0.24 22.99 21.51
CA LYS A 305 -0.42 21.54 21.29
C LYS A 305 0.31 21.09 20.02
N GLU A 306 0.68 19.82 19.95
CA GLU A 306 1.19 19.22 18.71
C GLU A 306 0.05 18.82 17.77
N ALA A 307 0.32 18.88 16.46
CA ALA A 307 -0.55 18.44 15.38
C ALA A 307 -0.05 17.10 14.81
N MET A 308 -0.80 16.03 15.05
CA MET A 308 -0.47 14.69 14.58
C MET A 308 -1.53 14.19 13.60
N MET A 309 -1.11 13.75 12.41
CA MET A 309 -1.99 13.16 11.40
C MET A 309 -2.03 11.64 11.52
N PHE A 310 -3.22 11.04 11.43
CA PHE A 310 -3.35 9.61 11.16
C PHE A 310 -3.19 9.31 9.66
N LEU A 311 -2.32 8.38 9.30
CA LEU A 311 -2.18 7.89 7.92
C LEU A 311 -3.23 6.80 7.66
N GLY A 312 -4.44 7.25 7.32
CA GLY A 312 -5.62 6.41 7.08
C GLY A 312 -6.91 7.25 7.11
N ASP A 313 -8.07 6.62 7.01
CA ASP A 313 -9.38 7.29 7.08
C ASP A 313 -9.50 8.48 6.10
N GLN A 314 -9.78 9.68 6.59
CA GLN A 314 -9.95 10.89 5.79
C GLN A 314 -8.61 11.58 5.39
N TRP A 315 -7.64 10.82 4.89
CA TRP A 315 -6.28 11.31 4.58
C TRP A 315 -6.09 11.81 3.13
N ILE A 316 -7.09 11.68 2.26
CA ILE A 316 -6.93 11.97 0.83
C ILE A 316 -6.63 13.46 0.61
N GLY A 317 -5.69 13.74 -0.30
CA GLY A 317 -5.21 15.08 -0.63
C GLY A 317 -4.05 15.58 0.24
N THR A 318 -3.72 14.90 1.34
CA THR A 318 -2.55 15.26 2.17
C THR A 318 -1.23 15.04 1.40
N GLU A 319 -1.14 13.92 0.68
CA GLU A 319 -0.02 13.52 -0.18
C GLU A 319 1.35 13.57 0.54
N PRO A 320 1.62 12.70 1.53
CA PRO A 320 2.79 12.80 2.42
C PRO A 320 4.16 12.71 1.74
N TYR A 321 4.19 12.15 0.52
CA TYR A 321 5.41 11.95 -0.26
C TYR A 321 5.55 12.91 -1.44
N LYS A 322 4.59 13.82 -1.66
CA LYS A 322 4.74 14.93 -2.62
C LYS A 322 5.44 16.10 -1.93
N ASP A 323 6.29 16.80 -2.67
CA ASP A 323 6.99 17.99 -2.19
C ASP A 323 6.02 19.03 -1.59
N GLY A 324 6.49 19.76 -0.56
CA GLY A 324 5.69 20.73 0.19
C GLY A 324 4.87 20.15 1.34
N PHE A 325 4.96 18.84 1.63
CA PHE A 325 4.30 18.27 2.81
C PHE A 325 4.86 18.81 4.14
N ASP A 326 6.15 19.18 4.16
CA ASP A 326 6.82 19.83 5.28
C ASP A 326 6.27 21.23 5.60
N GLU A 327 5.71 21.93 4.60
CA GLU A 327 5.13 23.26 4.76
C GLU A 327 3.84 23.27 5.60
N LEU A 328 3.23 22.08 5.79
CA LEU A 328 2.04 21.91 6.64
C LEU A 328 2.34 22.11 8.12
N GLY A 329 3.60 21.94 8.53
CA GLY A 329 4.00 22.07 9.94
C GLY A 329 3.46 20.96 10.84
N LEU A 330 3.04 19.81 10.30
CA LEU A 330 2.64 18.66 11.12
C LEU A 330 3.82 18.18 11.99
N ASP A 331 3.55 17.94 13.27
CA ASP A 331 4.56 17.43 14.19
C ASP A 331 4.85 15.95 13.92
N ALA A 332 3.81 15.19 13.60
CA ALA A 332 3.93 13.75 13.42
C ALA A 332 2.91 13.13 12.48
N VAL A 333 3.28 11.97 11.96
CA VAL A 333 2.36 11.01 11.35
C VAL A 333 2.31 9.75 12.20
N VAL A 334 1.10 9.33 12.58
CA VAL A 334 0.83 8.02 13.17
C VAL A 334 0.11 7.15 12.15
N GLY A 335 0.51 5.89 11.97
CA GLY A 335 -0.15 5.00 11.00
C GLY A 335 -0.35 3.58 11.50
N SER A 336 -1.15 2.80 10.77
CA SER A 336 -1.41 1.40 11.07
C SER A 336 -0.23 0.53 10.65
N ILE A 337 0.31 -0.29 11.56
CA ILE A 337 1.36 -1.26 11.24
C ILE A 337 0.77 -2.67 11.20
N GLY A 338 0.73 -3.26 10.00
CA GLY A 338 0.38 -4.67 9.79
C GLY A 338 1.53 -5.53 9.26
N ASP A 339 2.56 -4.91 8.67
CA ASP A 339 3.72 -5.58 8.10
C ASP A 339 4.89 -4.60 7.90
N GLY A 340 5.98 -5.05 7.26
CA GLY A 340 7.14 -4.20 7.00
C GLY A 340 6.84 -3.10 5.97
N THR A 341 6.04 -3.38 4.95
CA THR A 341 5.66 -2.42 3.90
C THR A 341 4.91 -1.22 4.47
N THR A 342 3.88 -1.48 5.28
CA THR A 342 3.11 -0.44 5.98
C THR A 342 3.94 0.30 7.03
N THR A 343 4.88 -0.38 7.67
CA THR A 343 5.88 0.27 8.55
C THR A 343 6.70 1.30 7.77
N ARG A 344 7.21 0.94 6.59
CA ARG A 344 8.01 1.84 5.74
C ARG A 344 7.18 2.97 5.13
N MET A 345 5.91 2.72 4.83
CA MET A 345 4.97 3.75 4.38
C MET A 345 4.84 4.90 5.39
N ILE A 346 5.02 4.62 6.68
CA ILE A 346 5.02 5.63 7.75
C ILE A 346 6.43 6.16 7.99
N ALA A 347 7.41 5.26 8.16
CA ALA A 347 8.76 5.60 8.57
C ALA A 347 9.49 6.52 7.58
N ASP A 348 9.23 6.36 6.29
CA ASP A 348 9.94 7.09 5.24
C ASP A 348 9.30 8.45 4.91
N ILE A 349 8.22 8.85 5.61
CA ILE A 349 7.56 10.14 5.39
C ILE A 349 8.51 11.28 5.79
N PRO A 350 8.89 12.16 4.84
CA PRO A 350 9.66 13.35 5.17
C PRO A 350 8.74 14.46 5.72
N GLY A 351 9.34 15.52 6.26
CA GLY A 351 8.61 16.75 6.58
C GLY A 351 7.83 16.76 7.90
N VAL A 352 7.97 15.72 8.73
CA VAL A 352 7.46 15.70 10.11
C VAL A 352 8.60 15.52 11.12
N LYS A 353 8.36 15.91 12.38
CA LYS A 353 9.37 15.83 13.44
C LYS A 353 9.59 14.40 13.92
N TYR A 354 8.52 13.59 13.93
CA TYR A 354 8.59 12.18 14.32
C TYR A 354 7.46 11.35 13.71
N THR A 355 7.62 10.03 13.73
CA THR A 355 6.64 9.06 13.23
C THR A 355 6.24 8.08 14.32
N GLU A 356 4.98 7.62 14.31
CA GLU A 356 4.45 6.69 15.30
C GLU A 356 3.73 5.50 14.64
N GLY A 357 4.06 4.30 15.09
CA GLY A 357 3.41 3.07 14.63
C GLY A 357 2.31 2.63 15.59
N ARG A 358 1.06 2.58 15.11
CA ARG A 358 -0.05 1.91 15.81
C ARG A 358 -0.11 0.46 15.37
N PHE A 359 0.37 -0.45 16.20
CA PHE A 359 0.48 -1.86 15.85
C PHE A 359 -0.87 -2.57 15.87
N LEU A 360 -1.00 -3.58 15.01
CA LEU A 360 -2.06 -4.58 15.06
C LEU A 360 -1.69 -5.73 16.03
N PRO A 361 -2.68 -6.45 16.58
CA PRO A 361 -4.12 -6.28 16.36
C PRO A 361 -4.70 -5.04 17.05
N TYR A 362 -5.72 -4.44 16.43
CA TYR A 362 -6.54 -3.42 17.08
C TYR A 362 -7.37 -4.11 18.18
N PHE A 363 -7.59 -3.45 19.32
CA PHE A 363 -8.23 -4.09 20.49
C PHE A 363 -9.75 -4.19 20.33
N PHE A 364 -10.19 -5.01 19.36
CA PHE A 364 -11.57 -5.18 18.93
C PHE A 364 -12.06 -6.64 19.06
N PRO A 365 -13.39 -6.87 19.12
CA PRO A 365 -13.95 -8.21 19.34
C PRO A 365 -13.72 -9.22 18.20
N ASP A 366 -13.40 -8.74 17.00
CA ASP A 366 -13.07 -9.57 15.84
C ASP A 366 -11.80 -10.41 16.05
N THR A 367 -10.84 -9.90 16.84
CA THR A 367 -9.61 -10.59 17.21
C THR A 367 -9.64 -11.02 18.67
N PHE A 368 -10.14 -10.18 19.58
CA PHE A 368 -10.13 -10.45 21.01
C PHE A 368 -11.42 -11.12 21.48
N TYR A 369 -11.64 -12.36 21.04
CA TYR A 369 -12.75 -13.21 21.47
C TYR A 369 -12.27 -14.51 22.14
N GLU A 370 -13.16 -15.14 22.91
CA GLU A 370 -12.86 -16.40 23.59
C GLU A 370 -12.52 -17.51 22.58
N GLY A 371 -11.34 -18.11 22.73
CA GLY A 371 -10.86 -19.16 21.83
C GLY A 371 -9.82 -18.68 20.80
N ASN A 372 -9.61 -17.37 20.65
CA ASN A 372 -8.49 -16.83 19.87
C ASN A 372 -7.24 -16.59 20.74
N ASP A 373 -6.06 -16.53 20.11
CA ASP A 373 -4.80 -16.13 20.75
C ASP A 373 -4.19 -14.91 20.02
N PRO A 374 -4.56 -13.68 20.41
CA PRO A 374 -4.07 -12.45 19.77
C PRO A 374 -2.55 -12.25 19.89
N SER A 375 -1.88 -12.97 20.80
CA SER A 375 -0.43 -12.83 20.99
C SER A 375 0.38 -13.35 19.80
N ILE A 376 -0.18 -14.28 19.02
CA ILE A 376 0.47 -14.83 17.82
C ILE A 376 0.57 -13.75 16.75
N GLU A 377 -0.54 -13.05 16.48
CA GLU A 377 -0.58 -11.96 15.51
C GLU A 377 0.28 -10.78 15.96
N ALA A 378 0.24 -10.42 17.25
CA ALA A 378 1.05 -9.34 17.81
C ALA A 378 2.56 -9.57 17.57
N ARG A 379 3.05 -10.79 17.84
CA ARG A 379 4.46 -11.14 17.61
C ARG A 379 4.78 -11.26 16.12
N ASP A 380 3.84 -11.69 15.29
CA ASP A 380 4.02 -11.72 13.83
C ASP A 380 4.17 -10.31 13.23
N ASN A 381 3.26 -9.41 13.59
CA ASN A 381 3.31 -8.01 13.18
C ASN A 381 4.59 -7.34 13.68
N TRP A 382 5.01 -7.63 14.92
CA TRP A 382 6.30 -7.16 15.44
C TRP A 382 7.47 -7.64 14.60
N ARG A 383 7.59 -8.93 14.28
CA ARG A 383 8.72 -9.44 13.48
C ARG A 383 8.80 -8.77 12.10
N LYS A 384 7.67 -8.64 11.41
CA LYS A 384 7.59 -7.99 10.09
C LYS A 384 7.95 -6.50 10.16
N ALA A 385 7.44 -5.78 11.17
CA ALA A 385 7.76 -4.37 11.36
C ALA A 385 9.21 -4.14 11.82
N ARG A 386 9.72 -4.98 12.74
CA ARG A 386 11.06 -4.85 13.32
C ARG A 386 12.14 -4.84 12.27
N ARG A 387 12.08 -5.78 11.31
CA ARG A 387 13.06 -5.81 10.21
C ARG A 387 13.03 -4.52 9.38
N ALA A 388 11.86 -3.91 9.18
CA ALA A 388 11.72 -2.62 8.52
C ALA A 388 12.23 -1.45 9.38
N ILE A 389 11.95 -1.44 10.69
CA ILE A 389 12.42 -0.43 11.65
C ILE A 389 13.95 -0.35 11.68
N LEU A 390 14.65 -1.48 11.54
CA LEU A 390 16.11 -1.48 11.44
C LEU A 390 16.63 -0.73 10.20
N ARG A 391 15.83 -0.62 9.14
CA ARG A 391 16.18 0.10 7.89
C ARG A 391 15.71 1.55 7.90
N SER A 392 14.54 1.80 8.46
CA SER A 392 13.96 3.14 8.60
C SER A 392 13.21 3.21 9.93
N PRO A 393 13.81 3.78 10.98
CA PRO A 393 13.23 3.77 12.31
C PRO A 393 11.98 4.64 12.42
N ILE A 394 10.93 4.11 13.03
CA ILE A 394 9.85 4.94 13.60
C ILE A 394 10.25 5.41 15.01
N ALA A 395 9.79 6.60 15.39
CA ALA A 395 10.19 7.18 16.68
C ALA A 395 9.42 6.59 17.87
N ARG A 396 8.18 6.16 17.65
CA ARG A 396 7.25 5.71 18.69
C ARG A 396 6.42 4.52 18.22
N MET A 397 5.93 3.73 19.17
CA MET A 397 4.94 2.69 18.94
C MET A 397 3.72 2.88 19.85
N GLY A 398 2.66 2.13 19.60
CA GLY A 398 1.48 2.09 20.46
C GLY A 398 0.42 1.15 19.92
N TYR A 399 -0.70 1.08 20.62
CA TYR A 399 -1.89 0.32 20.22
C TYR A 399 -3.14 1.19 20.29
N GLY A 400 -4.25 0.70 19.74
CA GLY A 400 -5.55 1.36 19.83
C GLY A 400 -6.69 0.35 20.03
N GLY A 401 -7.89 0.86 20.29
CA GLY A 401 -9.09 0.06 20.61
C GLY A 401 -9.41 0.07 22.11
N TYR A 402 -10.15 -0.93 22.59
CA TYR A 402 -10.59 -1.03 23.99
C TYR A 402 -9.55 -1.75 24.86
N LEU A 403 -8.91 -1.02 25.78
CA LEU A 403 -7.89 -1.57 26.67
C LEU A 403 -8.48 -2.64 27.60
N SER A 404 -9.74 -2.48 28.00
CA SER A 404 -10.50 -3.43 28.81
C SER A 404 -10.68 -4.78 28.13
N LEU A 405 -10.65 -4.82 26.80
CA LEU A 405 -10.72 -6.04 26.03
C LEU A 405 -9.36 -6.74 26.00
N ALA A 406 -8.29 -6.03 25.66
CA ALA A 406 -6.93 -6.56 25.65
C ALA A 406 -6.47 -7.06 27.04
N ALA A 407 -6.87 -6.37 28.10
CA ALA A 407 -6.55 -6.73 29.48
C ALA A 407 -7.07 -8.12 29.92
N LYS A 408 -8.01 -8.71 29.18
CA LYS A 408 -8.54 -10.07 29.42
C LYS A 408 -7.62 -11.18 28.89
N PHE A 409 -6.58 -10.84 28.11
CA PHE A 409 -5.70 -11.78 27.44
C PHE A 409 -4.26 -11.67 28.00
N PRO A 410 -3.93 -12.34 29.11
CA PRO A 410 -2.65 -12.16 29.79
C PRO A 410 -1.44 -12.48 28.91
N LYS A 411 -1.52 -13.51 28.06
CA LYS A 411 -0.45 -13.86 27.11
C LYS A 411 -0.20 -12.75 26.08
N PHE A 412 -1.25 -12.05 25.65
CA PHE A 412 -1.13 -10.88 24.78
C PHE A 412 -0.48 -9.72 25.54
N VAL A 413 -0.91 -9.47 26.78
CA VAL A 413 -0.34 -8.41 27.64
C VAL A 413 1.17 -8.59 27.87
N GLU A 414 1.62 -9.83 28.13
CA GLU A 414 3.03 -10.18 28.26
C GLU A 414 3.80 -9.99 26.95
N SER A 415 3.21 -10.35 25.81
CA SER A 415 3.82 -10.11 24.49
C SER A 415 4.02 -8.62 24.21
N VAL A 416 3.05 -7.76 24.57
CA VAL A 416 3.19 -6.31 24.39
C VAL A 416 4.28 -5.72 25.28
N GLU A 417 4.42 -6.20 26.52
CA GLU A 417 5.53 -5.80 27.41
C GLU A 417 6.88 -6.11 26.76
N HIS A 418 7.06 -7.34 26.26
CA HIS A 418 8.28 -7.76 25.57
C HIS A 418 8.57 -6.92 24.32
N ILE A 419 7.56 -6.69 23.48
CA ILE A 419 7.69 -5.88 22.26
C ILE A 419 8.10 -4.43 22.60
N ALA A 420 7.46 -3.83 23.61
CA ALA A 420 7.73 -2.46 24.02
C ALA A 420 9.17 -2.30 24.54
N ASP A 421 9.66 -3.27 25.33
CA ASP A 421 11.04 -3.29 25.79
C ASP A 421 12.04 -3.47 24.65
N GLU A 422 11.77 -4.39 23.71
CA GLU A 422 12.66 -4.62 22.55
C GLU A 422 12.69 -3.40 21.62
N PHE A 423 11.55 -2.74 21.38
CA PHE A 423 11.48 -1.50 20.60
C PHE A 423 12.37 -0.40 21.20
N ARG A 424 12.33 -0.24 22.53
CA ARG A 424 13.19 0.72 23.23
C ARG A 424 14.66 0.32 23.19
N ASP A 425 15.00 -0.96 23.38
CA ASP A 425 16.39 -1.45 23.30
C ASP A 425 17.00 -1.20 21.92
N ILE A 426 16.24 -1.45 20.84
CA ILE A 426 16.65 -1.12 19.47
C ILE A 426 16.96 0.38 19.38
N HIS A 427 16.03 1.25 19.81
CA HIS A 427 16.23 2.69 19.70
C HIS A 427 17.42 3.20 20.54
N GLU A 428 17.60 2.69 21.76
CA GLU A 428 18.72 3.08 22.64
C GLU A 428 20.08 2.67 22.07
N ARG A 429 20.18 1.49 21.44
CA ARG A 429 21.42 1.00 20.85
C ARG A 429 21.77 1.66 19.53
N THR A 430 20.76 1.93 18.69
CA THR A 430 20.98 2.53 17.37
C THR A 430 21.01 4.05 17.41
N GLY A 431 20.47 4.66 18.47
CA GLY A 431 20.24 6.09 18.54
C GLY A 431 19.10 6.56 17.62
N GLY A 432 18.24 5.64 17.16
CA GLY A 432 17.21 5.94 16.17
C GLY A 432 17.74 6.14 14.75
N GLU A 433 18.98 5.72 14.48
CA GLU A 433 19.58 5.78 13.14
C GLU A 433 19.22 4.53 12.32
N ALA A 434 19.08 4.71 11.01
CA ALA A 434 18.95 3.62 10.05
C ALA A 434 20.23 2.76 9.97
N ALA A 435 20.06 1.47 9.71
CA ALA A 435 21.18 0.60 9.35
C ALA A 435 21.77 1.00 7.99
N GLU A 436 23.04 0.67 7.77
CA GLU A 436 23.71 0.85 6.48
C GLU A 436 23.05 -0.03 5.40
N GLY A 437 22.69 0.58 4.28
CA GLY A 437 22.25 -0.11 3.08
C GLY A 437 23.43 -0.46 2.18
N GLU A 438 23.43 -1.68 1.64
CA GLU A 438 24.56 -2.24 0.89
C GLU A 438 24.47 -1.98 -0.63
N LEU A 439 23.28 -1.67 -1.14
CA LEU A 439 22.99 -1.32 -2.54
C LEU A 439 21.92 -0.23 -2.60
N GLU A 440 21.90 0.53 -3.69
CA GLU A 440 20.84 1.48 -4.05
C GLU A 440 19.85 0.85 -5.04
N VAL A 441 18.60 0.68 -4.61
CA VAL A 441 17.54 0.02 -5.37
C VAL A 441 16.40 1.00 -5.64
N ALA A 442 16.01 1.13 -6.90
CA ALA A 442 14.89 1.98 -7.33
C ALA A 442 13.73 1.14 -7.86
N ILE A 443 12.52 1.34 -7.33
CA ILE A 443 11.29 0.81 -7.91
C ILE A 443 10.76 1.81 -8.93
N LEU A 444 10.62 1.39 -10.18
CA LEU A 444 10.15 2.19 -11.31
C LEU A 444 8.69 1.85 -11.66
N ASN A 445 7.82 2.85 -11.61
CA ASN A 445 6.41 2.75 -12.03
C ASN A 445 5.83 4.12 -12.47
N SER A 446 4.53 4.24 -12.72
CA SER A 446 3.89 5.49 -13.14
C SER A 446 3.76 6.55 -12.04
N TRP A 447 3.84 6.16 -10.77
CA TRP A 447 3.63 7.05 -9.63
C TRP A 447 4.93 7.58 -9.04
N GLY A 448 5.96 6.73 -8.96
CA GLY A 448 7.22 7.06 -8.30
C GLY A 448 7.03 7.45 -6.83
N ARG A 449 7.76 8.48 -6.40
CA ARG A 449 7.88 8.88 -4.99
C ARG A 449 6.54 9.14 -4.29
N MET A 450 5.55 9.73 -4.95
CA MET A 450 4.27 10.05 -4.31
C MET A 450 3.48 8.81 -3.83
N ARG A 451 3.86 7.60 -4.29
CA ARG A 451 3.32 6.32 -3.83
C ARG A 451 4.42 5.41 -3.28
N SER A 452 5.40 5.99 -2.56
CA SER A 452 6.44 5.23 -1.86
C SER A 452 5.81 4.25 -0.87
N TRP A 453 6.16 2.96 -1.00
CA TRP A 453 5.60 1.83 -0.24
C TRP A 453 4.09 1.59 -0.40
N MET A 454 3.47 2.23 -1.38
CA MET A 454 2.03 2.14 -1.64
C MET A 454 1.68 1.27 -2.85
N ALA A 455 2.69 0.84 -3.64
CA ALA A 455 2.48 0.00 -4.80
C ALA A 455 1.83 -1.35 -4.43
N TYR A 456 1.05 -1.89 -5.38
CA TYR A 456 0.35 -3.16 -5.29
C TYR A 456 -0.70 -3.27 -4.16
N THR A 457 -1.03 -2.15 -3.52
CA THR A 457 -2.05 -2.10 -2.48
C THR A 457 -3.42 -1.80 -3.09
N VAL A 458 -4.47 -2.36 -2.48
CA VAL A 458 -5.88 -2.02 -2.77
C VAL A 458 -6.52 -1.57 -1.46
N ALA A 459 -6.63 -2.51 -0.51
CA ALA A 459 -6.93 -2.22 0.89
C ALA A 459 -5.64 -2.30 1.72
N HIS A 460 -5.52 -1.43 2.71
CA HIS A 460 -4.32 -1.30 3.56
C HIS A 460 -3.97 -2.62 4.26
N ALA A 461 -2.72 -3.08 4.12
CA ALA A 461 -2.18 -4.32 4.73
C ALA A 461 -2.92 -5.63 4.37
N LEU A 462 -3.72 -5.65 3.30
CA LEU A 462 -4.53 -6.81 2.89
C LEU A 462 -4.15 -7.29 1.48
N PRO A 463 -2.93 -7.84 1.29
CA PRO A 463 -2.60 -8.49 0.03
C PRO A 463 -3.51 -9.69 -0.19
N ASN A 464 -3.96 -9.88 -1.43
CA ASN A 464 -4.87 -10.96 -1.82
C ASN A 464 -4.29 -11.74 -3.00
N LYS A 465 -5.02 -12.74 -3.51
CA LYS A 465 -4.59 -13.58 -4.63
C LYS A 465 -4.07 -12.79 -5.84
N GLN A 466 -4.66 -11.64 -6.14
CA GLN A 466 -4.30 -10.83 -7.30
C GLN A 466 -3.05 -9.96 -7.08
N THR A 467 -2.73 -9.64 -5.82
CA THR A 467 -1.68 -8.66 -5.49
C THR A 467 -0.46 -9.27 -4.82
N TYR A 468 -0.59 -10.39 -4.10
CA TYR A 468 0.46 -10.91 -3.20
C TYR A 468 1.77 -11.27 -3.92
N SER A 469 1.70 -11.69 -5.18
CA SER A 469 2.88 -12.00 -6.00
C SER A 469 3.74 -10.77 -6.33
N TYR A 470 3.16 -9.57 -6.21
CA TYR A 470 3.85 -8.29 -6.41
C TYR A 470 4.08 -7.54 -5.10
N TYR A 471 3.09 -7.54 -4.20
CA TYR A 471 3.22 -6.97 -2.86
C TYR A 471 4.39 -7.61 -2.09
N GLY A 472 4.65 -8.90 -2.30
CA GLY A 472 5.79 -9.60 -1.72
C GLY A 472 7.15 -9.03 -2.11
N ILE A 473 7.26 -8.29 -3.22
CA ILE A 473 8.47 -7.53 -3.58
C ILE A 473 8.72 -6.42 -2.54
N LEU A 474 7.69 -5.62 -2.24
CA LEU A 474 7.79 -4.54 -1.25
C LEU A 474 8.02 -5.13 0.13
N GLU A 475 7.30 -6.19 0.50
CA GLU A 475 7.48 -6.79 1.81
C GLU A 475 8.87 -7.42 1.96
N ALA A 476 9.45 -8.01 0.91
CA ALA A 476 10.84 -8.45 0.94
C ALA A 476 11.80 -7.26 1.13
N LEU A 477 11.62 -6.17 0.37
CA LEU A 477 12.49 -5.00 0.40
C LEU A 477 12.39 -4.19 1.70
N SER A 478 11.24 -4.19 2.37
CA SER A 478 10.94 -3.29 3.50
C SER A 478 11.95 -3.38 4.65
N GLY A 479 12.45 -4.59 4.94
CA GLY A 479 13.48 -4.87 5.94
C GLY A 479 14.82 -5.37 5.38
N MET A 480 15.00 -5.37 4.05
CA MET A 480 16.23 -5.81 3.41
C MET A 480 17.36 -4.81 3.63
N ARG A 481 18.62 -5.26 3.66
CA ARG A 481 19.81 -4.42 3.88
C ARG A 481 20.24 -3.63 2.63
N VAL A 482 19.28 -2.99 1.97
CA VAL A 482 19.49 -2.14 0.79
C VAL A 482 18.73 -0.82 1.00
N ASN A 483 19.18 0.23 0.33
CA ASN A 483 18.47 1.50 0.26
C ASN A 483 17.43 1.40 -0.85
N VAL A 484 16.20 1.79 -0.56
CA VAL A 484 15.07 1.67 -1.50
C VAL A 484 14.50 3.06 -1.76
N ARG A 485 14.36 3.42 -3.03
CA ARG A 485 13.65 4.62 -3.47
C ARG A 485 12.63 4.30 -4.57
N PHE A 486 11.68 5.19 -4.79
CA PHE A 486 10.61 5.03 -5.78
C PHE A 486 10.72 6.15 -6.81
N ILE A 487 10.83 5.78 -8.08
CA ILE A 487 10.99 6.71 -9.21
C ILE A 487 9.88 6.49 -10.24
N SER A 488 9.52 7.56 -10.94
CA SER A 488 8.48 7.55 -11.95
C SER A 488 9.05 7.36 -13.37
N PHE A 489 8.22 6.95 -14.33
CA PHE A 489 8.60 7.00 -15.75
C PHE A 489 8.90 8.43 -16.21
N ASP A 490 8.20 9.43 -15.65
CA ASP A 490 8.42 10.84 -15.95
C ASP A 490 9.81 11.28 -15.47
N ASP A 491 10.22 10.87 -14.26
CA ASP A 491 11.56 11.14 -13.70
C ASP A 491 12.65 10.61 -14.65
N VAL A 492 12.50 9.36 -15.12
CA VAL A 492 13.47 8.74 -16.03
C VAL A 492 13.49 9.40 -17.41
N LEU A 493 12.33 9.83 -17.92
CA LEU A 493 12.23 10.52 -19.21
C LEU A 493 12.81 11.93 -19.19
N GLU A 494 12.70 12.61 -18.05
CA GLU A 494 13.18 13.99 -17.86
C GLU A 494 14.65 14.06 -17.46
N HIS A 495 15.12 13.13 -16.62
CA HIS A 495 16.42 13.23 -15.96
C HIS A 495 17.36 12.06 -16.26
N GLY A 496 16.85 10.97 -16.85
CA GLY A 496 17.60 9.72 -16.98
C GLY A 496 17.57 8.89 -15.70
N VAL A 497 18.52 7.97 -15.56
CA VAL A 497 18.70 7.19 -14.33
C VAL A 497 19.82 7.82 -13.53
N ASP A 498 19.60 8.08 -12.24
CA ASP A 498 20.64 8.63 -11.36
C ASP A 498 21.85 7.70 -11.27
N ASP A 499 23.05 8.29 -11.24
CA ASP A 499 24.34 7.57 -11.30
C ASP A 499 24.61 6.68 -10.05
N ASP A 500 23.90 6.91 -8.95
CA ASP A 500 24.06 6.16 -7.70
C ASP A 500 23.19 4.89 -7.64
N ILE A 501 22.21 4.72 -8.54
CA ILE A 501 21.33 3.55 -8.55
C ILE A 501 22.10 2.32 -9.07
N ASP A 502 22.12 1.25 -8.27
CA ASP A 502 22.67 -0.04 -8.67
C ASP A 502 21.64 -0.88 -9.44
N VAL A 503 20.39 -0.91 -8.95
CA VAL A 503 19.32 -1.77 -9.47
C VAL A 503 18.01 -1.02 -9.68
N ILE A 504 17.38 -1.20 -10.84
CA ILE A 504 15.99 -0.83 -11.09
C ILE A 504 15.11 -2.09 -11.05
N ILE A 505 14.01 -2.01 -10.31
CA ILE A 505 12.94 -3.01 -10.31
C ILE A 505 11.72 -2.41 -11.01
N THR A 506 11.18 -3.12 -12.00
CA THR A 506 9.86 -2.81 -12.60
C THR A 506 9.03 -4.08 -12.64
N GLY A 507 7.75 -4.01 -12.26
CA GLY A 507 6.93 -5.21 -12.19
C GLY A 507 5.47 -4.94 -11.90
N GLY A 508 4.62 -5.89 -12.30
CA GLY A 508 3.17 -5.78 -12.26
C GLY A 508 2.55 -6.46 -13.48
N PRO A 509 1.21 -6.65 -13.50
CA PRO A 509 0.48 -7.09 -14.68
C PRO A 509 0.51 -6.03 -15.79
N VAL A 510 0.31 -6.44 -17.04
CA VAL A 510 0.16 -5.54 -18.19
C VAL A 510 -0.96 -4.51 -17.98
N ASP A 511 -0.79 -3.33 -18.58
CA ASP A 511 -1.75 -2.21 -18.53
C ASP A 511 -2.07 -1.69 -17.12
N THR A 512 -1.10 -1.79 -16.20
CA THR A 512 -1.18 -1.21 -14.87
C THR A 512 -0.18 -0.06 -14.69
N ALA A 513 -0.42 0.80 -13.70
CA ALA A 513 0.52 1.84 -13.28
C ALA A 513 1.90 1.26 -12.92
N TYR A 514 1.96 0.00 -12.51
CA TYR A 514 3.20 -0.61 -12.02
C TYR A 514 4.05 -1.21 -13.14
N SER A 515 3.43 -1.78 -14.18
CA SER A 515 4.13 -2.17 -15.40
C SER A 515 4.33 -1.01 -16.37
N GLY A 516 3.44 -0.01 -16.37
CA GLY A 516 3.53 1.24 -17.12
C GLY A 516 2.64 1.36 -18.37
N GLY A 517 1.98 0.29 -18.79
CA GLY A 517 1.07 0.29 -19.94
C GLY A 517 1.71 0.80 -21.23
N ASP A 518 1.05 1.74 -21.91
CA ASP A 518 1.43 2.20 -23.25
C ASP A 518 2.69 3.09 -23.30
N VAL A 519 3.26 3.50 -22.17
CA VAL A 519 4.49 4.30 -22.11
C VAL A 519 5.64 3.63 -22.86
N TRP A 520 5.71 2.29 -22.81
CA TRP A 520 6.73 1.50 -23.50
C TRP A 520 6.62 1.51 -25.02
N ALA A 521 5.43 1.76 -25.55
CA ALA A 521 5.20 1.90 -26.98
C ALA A 521 5.29 3.36 -27.44
N ARG A 522 4.84 4.30 -26.60
CA ARG A 522 4.74 5.73 -26.94
C ARG A 522 6.05 6.49 -26.76
N GLU A 523 6.84 6.13 -25.75
CA GLU A 523 8.08 6.84 -25.39
C GLU A 523 9.31 5.96 -25.64
N PRO A 524 9.83 5.88 -26.89
CA PRO A 524 10.99 5.06 -27.20
C PRO A 524 12.26 5.47 -26.43
N ARG A 525 12.31 6.71 -25.92
CA ARG A 525 13.39 7.22 -25.06
C ARG A 525 13.48 6.45 -23.75
N LEU A 526 12.37 5.98 -23.19
CA LEU A 526 12.38 5.22 -21.93
C LEU A 526 13.16 3.91 -22.10
N ALA A 527 12.79 3.09 -23.09
CA ALA A 527 13.48 1.85 -23.38
C ALA A 527 14.94 2.08 -23.79
N ALA A 528 15.22 3.14 -24.56
CA ALA A 528 16.59 3.50 -24.94
C ALA A 528 17.47 3.87 -23.72
N THR A 529 16.92 4.63 -22.78
CA THR A 529 17.60 5.05 -21.55
C THR A 529 17.95 3.84 -20.69
N LEU A 530 16.97 2.97 -20.41
CA LEU A 530 17.20 1.78 -19.61
C LEU A 530 18.14 0.78 -20.29
N ARG A 531 18.03 0.57 -21.60
CA ARG A 531 19.00 -0.25 -22.35
C ARG A 531 20.41 0.30 -22.25
N ALA A 532 20.60 1.61 -22.44
CA ALA A 532 21.91 2.23 -22.36
C ALA A 532 22.52 2.10 -20.95
N TRP A 533 21.71 2.35 -19.92
CA TRP A 533 22.10 2.24 -18.52
C TRP A 533 22.51 0.80 -18.14
N VAL A 534 21.68 -0.20 -18.47
CA VAL A 534 22.03 -1.62 -18.23
C VAL A 534 23.29 -2.01 -19.02
N ARG A 535 23.38 -1.61 -20.30
CA ARG A 535 24.57 -1.88 -21.11
C ARG A 535 25.84 -1.29 -20.49
N GLY A 536 25.71 -0.15 -19.81
CA GLY A 536 26.77 0.57 -19.11
C GLY A 536 27.23 -0.07 -17.80
N GLY A 537 26.40 -0.90 -17.17
CA GLY A 537 26.70 -1.57 -15.90
C GLY A 537 25.52 -1.69 -14.94
N GLY A 538 24.41 -0.99 -15.19
CA GLY A 538 23.22 -1.06 -14.35
C GLY A 538 22.53 -2.42 -14.36
N ALA A 539 21.70 -2.67 -13.36
CA ALA A 539 20.94 -3.90 -13.21
C ALA A 539 19.43 -3.69 -13.36
N LEU A 540 18.77 -4.45 -14.22
CA LEU A 540 17.31 -4.40 -14.38
C LEU A 540 16.66 -5.70 -13.91
N VAL A 541 15.75 -5.62 -12.94
CA VAL A 541 14.94 -6.74 -12.48
C VAL A 541 13.49 -6.52 -12.91
N GLY A 542 12.97 -7.43 -13.73
CA GLY A 542 11.59 -7.45 -14.20
C GLY A 542 10.76 -8.51 -13.47
N VAL A 543 9.63 -8.13 -12.89
CA VAL A 543 8.74 -9.08 -12.17
C VAL A 543 7.34 -9.15 -12.79
N GLY A 544 6.86 -10.35 -13.11
CA GLY A 544 5.54 -10.60 -13.70
C GLY A 544 5.47 -10.28 -15.18
N GLU A 545 4.80 -9.19 -15.55
CA GLU A 545 4.72 -8.69 -16.92
C GLU A 545 5.49 -7.35 -17.08
N PRO A 546 6.82 -7.34 -16.84
CA PRO A 546 7.61 -6.12 -16.86
C PRO A 546 7.74 -5.56 -18.29
N SER A 547 7.68 -4.23 -18.43
CA SER A 547 7.78 -3.55 -19.74
C SER A 547 6.78 -4.03 -20.79
N SER A 548 5.66 -4.60 -20.36
CA SER A 548 4.70 -5.25 -21.24
C SER A 548 3.86 -4.24 -22.02
N GLN A 549 3.94 -4.33 -23.34
CA GLN A 549 2.94 -3.77 -24.24
C GLN A 549 3.07 -4.51 -25.58
N TRP A 550 1.98 -5.02 -26.16
CA TRP A 550 2.11 -5.67 -27.47
C TRP A 550 2.39 -4.62 -28.55
N TRP A 551 3.66 -4.51 -28.95
CA TRP A 551 4.12 -3.47 -29.85
C TRP A 551 5.26 -3.97 -30.72
N GLN A 552 5.18 -3.69 -32.02
CA GLN A 552 6.21 -4.03 -33.01
C GLN A 552 6.65 -5.52 -32.99
N GLY A 553 5.71 -6.43 -32.69
CA GLY A 553 5.96 -7.89 -32.69
C GLY A 553 6.65 -8.43 -31.44
N ARG A 554 6.67 -7.67 -30.34
CA ARG A 554 7.23 -8.04 -29.04
C ARG A 554 6.25 -7.69 -27.92
N PHE A 555 6.17 -8.51 -26.87
CA PHE A 555 5.31 -8.18 -25.71
C PHE A 555 6.09 -7.43 -24.63
N PHE A 556 7.10 -8.05 -24.01
CA PHE A 556 7.99 -7.33 -23.11
C PHE A 556 8.94 -6.46 -23.93
N GLN A 557 8.79 -5.15 -23.87
CA GLN A 557 9.57 -4.21 -24.69
C GLN A 557 11.06 -4.22 -24.34
N LEU A 558 11.42 -4.69 -23.15
CA LEU A 558 12.79 -4.95 -22.70
C LEU A 558 13.13 -6.45 -22.60
N ALA A 559 12.45 -7.32 -23.37
CA ALA A 559 12.77 -8.75 -23.43
C ALA A 559 14.23 -9.02 -23.84
N ASP A 560 14.85 -8.13 -24.62
CA ASP A 560 16.27 -8.22 -24.99
C ASP A 560 17.21 -8.01 -23.81
N VAL A 561 16.77 -7.24 -22.81
CA VAL A 561 17.51 -7.02 -21.56
C VAL A 561 17.25 -8.17 -20.59
N LEU A 562 16.00 -8.54 -20.39
CA LEU A 562 15.57 -9.54 -19.40
C LEU A 562 15.85 -10.99 -19.84
N GLY A 563 16.05 -11.22 -21.14
CA GLY A 563 16.21 -12.56 -21.71
C GLY A 563 14.92 -13.36 -21.82
N VAL A 564 13.79 -12.81 -21.40
CA VAL A 564 12.48 -13.50 -21.36
C VAL A 564 11.44 -12.63 -22.03
N ASP A 565 10.52 -13.27 -22.74
CA ASP A 565 9.31 -12.68 -23.30
C ASP A 565 8.12 -13.58 -23.00
N GLN A 566 6.89 -13.12 -23.26
CA GLN A 566 5.67 -13.86 -23.03
C GLN A 566 4.93 -14.12 -24.34
N GLU A 567 4.62 -15.38 -24.64
CA GLU A 567 3.87 -15.72 -25.84
C GLU A 567 2.41 -15.24 -25.72
N ARG A 568 1.96 -14.46 -26.71
CA ARG A 568 0.61 -13.89 -26.77
C ARG A 568 -0.29 -14.58 -27.80
N TYR A 569 0.03 -15.83 -28.11
CA TYR A 569 -0.58 -16.67 -29.16
C TYR A 569 -0.38 -16.16 -30.59
N GLN A 570 0.43 -15.11 -30.78
CA GLN A 570 0.71 -14.50 -32.08
C GLN A 570 1.94 -15.12 -32.76
N THR A 571 2.81 -15.77 -31.99
CA THR A 571 4.09 -16.30 -32.44
C THR A 571 4.22 -17.81 -32.22
N LEU A 572 3.09 -18.53 -32.13
CA LEU A 572 3.05 -19.99 -31.97
C LEU A 572 3.73 -20.76 -33.10
N SER A 573 3.77 -20.20 -34.32
CA SER A 573 4.49 -20.80 -35.45
C SER A 573 6.02 -20.68 -35.33
N ILE A 574 6.51 -19.94 -34.34
CA ILE A 574 7.94 -19.82 -34.03
C ILE A 574 8.24 -20.78 -32.88
N ASP A 575 8.93 -21.87 -33.18
CA ASP A 575 9.42 -22.83 -32.20
C ASP A 575 10.26 -22.13 -31.11
N LYS A 576 9.99 -22.43 -29.85
CA LYS A 576 10.72 -21.90 -28.69
C LYS A 576 11.71 -22.93 -28.18
N TYR A 577 12.99 -22.59 -28.15
CA TYR A 577 14.05 -23.48 -27.67
C TYR A 577 14.57 -23.01 -26.32
N PHE A 578 14.45 -23.89 -25.32
CA PHE A 578 14.87 -23.61 -23.95
C PHE A 578 16.27 -24.17 -23.74
N PRO A 579 17.26 -23.36 -23.33
CA PRO A 579 18.54 -23.90 -22.91
C PRO A 579 18.37 -24.71 -21.62
N PRO A 580 19.29 -25.65 -21.32
CA PRO A 580 19.24 -26.39 -20.07
C PRO A 580 19.19 -25.47 -18.85
N VAL A 581 18.33 -25.79 -17.89
CA VAL A 581 18.26 -25.06 -16.62
C VAL A 581 19.58 -25.23 -15.86
N THR A 582 20.04 -24.16 -15.22
CA THR A 582 21.19 -24.11 -14.33
C THR A 582 20.70 -24.24 -12.88
N PRO A 583 20.65 -25.46 -12.30
CA PRO A 583 20.06 -25.69 -10.99
C PRO A 583 20.93 -25.16 -9.85
N GLU A 584 22.26 -25.08 -10.05
CA GLU A 584 23.25 -24.56 -9.11
C GLU A 584 23.70 -23.18 -9.58
N HIS A 585 23.25 -22.14 -8.88
CA HIS A 585 23.52 -20.75 -9.22
C HIS A 585 23.60 -19.90 -7.96
N PHE A 586 24.35 -18.78 -8.00
CA PHE A 586 24.47 -17.85 -6.86
C PHE A 586 23.12 -17.41 -6.30
N ILE A 587 22.17 -17.10 -7.20
CA ILE A 587 20.82 -16.64 -6.84
C ILE A 587 20.07 -17.69 -6.01
N THR A 588 20.17 -18.97 -6.36
CA THR A 588 19.40 -20.05 -5.73
C THR A 588 20.23 -20.86 -4.72
N ALA A 589 21.37 -20.35 -4.27
CA ALA A 589 22.27 -21.06 -3.36
C ALA A 589 21.60 -21.43 -2.01
N ASP A 590 20.64 -20.62 -1.57
CA ASP A 590 19.91 -20.83 -0.31
C ASP A 590 18.53 -21.48 -0.51
N VAL A 591 18.19 -21.92 -1.73
CA VAL A 591 16.90 -22.54 -2.02
C VAL A 591 16.96 -24.02 -1.67
N PRO A 592 16.15 -24.51 -0.72
CA PRO A 592 16.06 -25.92 -0.43
C PRO A 592 15.31 -26.62 -1.58
N VAL A 593 15.99 -27.51 -2.29
CA VAL A 593 15.36 -28.45 -3.22
C VAL A 593 15.52 -29.85 -2.63
N ASP A 594 14.41 -30.56 -2.43
CA ASP A 594 14.48 -31.91 -1.89
C ASP A 594 15.20 -32.85 -2.87
N GLY A 595 16.02 -33.76 -2.33
CA GLY A 595 16.87 -34.63 -3.14
C GLY A 595 16.08 -35.57 -4.06
N THR A 596 14.84 -35.89 -3.70
CA THR A 596 13.95 -36.77 -4.49
C THR A 596 13.42 -36.03 -5.72
N THR A 597 12.90 -34.82 -5.57
CA THR A 597 12.45 -33.97 -6.68
C THR A 597 13.61 -33.62 -7.59
N ALA A 598 14.77 -33.25 -7.04
CA ALA A 598 15.95 -32.96 -7.85
C ALA A 598 16.41 -34.18 -8.67
N ALA A 599 16.35 -35.40 -8.11
CA ALA A 599 16.66 -36.62 -8.86
C ALA A 599 15.61 -36.91 -9.95
N ALA A 600 14.32 -36.79 -9.62
CA ALA A 600 13.23 -37.00 -10.57
C ALA A 600 13.30 -36.02 -11.76
N TRP A 601 13.63 -34.75 -11.50
CA TRP A 601 13.86 -33.74 -12.52
C TRP A 601 15.02 -34.12 -13.45
N ARG A 602 16.18 -34.52 -12.89
CA ARG A 602 17.35 -34.96 -13.68
C ARG A 602 17.04 -36.18 -14.54
N ASP A 603 16.36 -37.17 -13.98
CA ASP A 603 16.03 -38.43 -14.65
C ASP A 603 14.99 -38.24 -15.78
N ALA A 604 14.05 -37.31 -15.61
CA ALA A 604 13.05 -36.98 -16.61
C ALA A 604 13.66 -36.32 -17.86
N GLY A 605 14.73 -35.53 -17.68
CA GLY A 605 15.43 -34.85 -18.76
C GLY A 605 14.58 -33.77 -19.45
N TYR A 606 14.97 -33.45 -20.69
CA TYR A 606 14.38 -32.35 -21.47
C TYR A 606 13.63 -32.88 -22.70
N ARG A 607 12.59 -32.17 -23.11
CA ARG A 607 11.85 -32.47 -24.34
C ARG A 607 12.77 -32.29 -25.55
N ILE A 608 12.81 -33.28 -26.44
CA ILE A 608 13.50 -33.16 -27.72
C ILE A 608 12.76 -32.19 -28.66
N PRO A 609 13.46 -31.57 -29.63
CA PRO A 609 12.81 -30.77 -30.66
C PRO A 609 11.68 -31.51 -31.38
N LEU A 610 10.49 -30.88 -31.43
CA LEU A 610 9.31 -31.40 -32.11
C LEU A 610 8.60 -30.28 -32.86
N SER A 611 8.19 -30.54 -34.10
CA SER A 611 7.56 -29.57 -35.00
C SER A 611 6.38 -28.86 -34.33
N GLY A 612 6.45 -27.52 -34.22
CA GLY A 612 5.39 -26.69 -33.64
C GLY A 612 5.28 -26.79 -32.12
N CYS A 613 6.30 -27.35 -31.45
CA CYS A 613 6.36 -27.51 -30.00
C CYS A 613 7.67 -26.98 -29.40
N GLY A 614 8.60 -26.52 -30.21
CA GLY A 614 9.94 -26.15 -29.75
C GLY A 614 10.72 -27.35 -29.20
N GLY A 615 11.51 -27.11 -28.17
CA GLY A 615 12.26 -28.13 -27.45
C GLY A 615 13.07 -27.58 -26.27
N GLY A 616 13.63 -28.45 -25.45
CA GLY A 616 14.49 -28.09 -24.32
C GLY A 616 13.76 -27.81 -23.01
N GLN A 617 12.43 -27.85 -22.98
CA GLN A 617 11.67 -27.70 -21.73
C GLN A 617 11.88 -28.92 -20.81
N GLY A 618 11.96 -28.70 -19.50
CA GLY A 618 12.01 -29.80 -18.53
C GLY A 618 10.75 -30.67 -18.62
N ILE A 619 10.92 -32.00 -18.57
CA ILE A 619 9.78 -32.94 -18.61
C ILE A 619 9.06 -33.00 -17.25
N ALA A 620 9.81 -32.86 -16.16
CA ALA A 620 9.32 -32.71 -14.79
C ALA A 620 9.76 -31.35 -14.22
N PRO A 621 9.09 -30.81 -13.19
CA PRO A 621 9.50 -29.57 -12.54
C PRO A 621 10.67 -29.80 -11.58
N LEU A 622 11.56 -28.80 -11.45
CA LEU A 622 12.60 -28.74 -10.43
C LEU A 622 12.04 -28.24 -9.08
N GLY A 623 11.14 -27.26 -9.11
CA GLY A 623 10.45 -26.72 -7.94
C GLY A 623 11.36 -26.05 -6.91
N GLY A 624 10.91 -26.06 -5.65
CA GLY A 624 11.62 -25.54 -4.48
C GLY A 624 11.45 -24.04 -4.21
N ILE A 625 10.75 -23.31 -5.08
CA ILE A 625 10.50 -21.87 -4.94
C ILE A 625 9.01 -21.61 -5.18
N ASP A 626 8.40 -20.79 -4.32
CA ASP A 626 7.06 -20.26 -4.55
C ASP A 626 7.16 -18.97 -5.36
N PHE A 627 6.70 -19.00 -6.62
CA PHE A 627 6.64 -17.84 -7.50
C PHE A 627 5.25 -17.19 -7.55
N GLY A 628 4.28 -17.68 -6.76
CA GLY A 628 2.93 -17.15 -6.71
C GLY A 628 2.12 -17.41 -7.98
N GLU A 629 1.42 -16.38 -8.45
CA GLU A 629 0.57 -16.48 -9.65
C GLU A 629 1.42 -16.68 -10.92
N PRO A 630 1.06 -17.65 -11.79
CA PRO A 630 1.84 -17.92 -12.99
C PRO A 630 1.66 -16.82 -14.05
N VAL A 631 2.76 -16.48 -14.73
CA VAL A 631 2.72 -15.71 -15.99
C VAL A 631 2.81 -16.70 -17.14
N ALA A 632 1.65 -16.98 -17.74
CA ALA A 632 1.52 -18.07 -18.69
C ALA A 632 2.41 -17.88 -19.94
N ASN A 633 3.08 -18.97 -20.34
CA ASN A 633 3.81 -19.10 -21.61
C ASN A 633 5.01 -18.14 -21.76
N THR A 634 5.70 -17.83 -20.67
CA THR A 634 6.98 -17.13 -20.73
C THR A 634 8.07 -18.04 -21.32
N PHE A 635 8.95 -17.47 -22.14
CA PHE A 635 9.97 -18.22 -22.86
C PHE A 635 11.27 -17.42 -22.98
N PRO A 636 12.44 -18.08 -23.07
CA PRO A 636 13.71 -17.40 -23.31
C PRO A 636 13.78 -16.85 -24.73
N VAL A 637 14.23 -15.61 -24.90
CA VAL A 637 14.34 -14.98 -26.23
C VAL A 637 15.48 -15.57 -27.09
N SER A 638 16.45 -16.22 -26.47
CA SER A 638 17.53 -16.98 -27.09
C SER A 638 18.08 -18.05 -26.14
N GLU A 639 18.88 -18.97 -26.66
CA GLU A 639 19.53 -20.02 -25.87
C GLU A 639 20.75 -19.52 -25.07
N ASP A 640 21.15 -18.25 -25.22
CA ASP A 640 22.23 -17.62 -24.44
C ASP A 640 21.78 -17.22 -23.02
N VAL A 641 20.46 -17.20 -22.77
CA VAL A 641 19.85 -16.83 -21.50
C VAL A 641 20.07 -17.92 -20.47
N THR A 642 20.46 -17.56 -19.25
CA THR A 642 20.58 -18.51 -18.16
C THR A 642 19.21 -18.73 -17.51
N LEU A 643 18.58 -19.88 -17.80
CA LEU A 643 17.38 -20.31 -17.10
C LEU A 643 17.75 -20.90 -15.74
N ILE A 644 17.20 -20.33 -14.66
CA ILE A 644 17.39 -20.83 -13.29
C ILE A 644 16.18 -21.66 -12.85
N ARG A 645 14.97 -21.24 -13.23
CA ARG A 645 13.74 -22.05 -13.10
C ARG A 645 12.90 -21.87 -14.36
N ALA A 646 12.54 -23.00 -14.98
CA ALA A 646 11.70 -23.06 -16.16
C ALA A 646 10.83 -24.33 -16.15
N ASP A 647 10.02 -24.44 -15.09
CA ASP A 647 9.15 -25.56 -14.83
C ASP A 647 7.87 -25.48 -15.70
N ASN A 648 7.26 -26.64 -15.95
CA ASN A 648 5.98 -26.74 -16.68
C ASN A 648 5.97 -26.13 -18.10
N GLY A 649 7.14 -25.95 -18.72
CA GLY A 649 7.26 -25.45 -20.09
C GLY A 649 7.22 -23.92 -20.21
N GLU A 650 7.35 -23.20 -19.10
CA GLU A 650 7.42 -21.75 -19.05
C GLU A 650 8.54 -21.29 -18.08
N VAL A 651 8.95 -20.03 -18.15
CA VAL A 651 10.07 -19.48 -17.36
C VAL A 651 9.57 -18.79 -16.10
N GLN A 652 10.14 -19.12 -14.94
CA GLN A 652 9.87 -18.43 -13.67
C GLN A 652 11.05 -17.57 -13.20
N LEU A 653 12.29 -17.95 -13.50
CA LEU A 653 13.48 -17.20 -13.11
C LEU A 653 14.59 -17.34 -14.15
N ALA A 654 15.07 -16.21 -14.68
CA ALA A 654 16.13 -16.18 -15.68
C ALA A 654 17.06 -14.98 -15.50
N VAL A 655 18.31 -15.15 -15.94
CA VAL A 655 19.33 -14.09 -15.96
C VAL A 655 19.89 -13.96 -17.38
N ASN A 656 20.09 -12.72 -17.81
CA ASN A 656 20.64 -12.40 -19.11
C ASN A 656 21.78 -11.38 -18.99
N GLU A 657 22.90 -11.67 -19.64
CA GLU A 657 24.05 -10.78 -19.72
C GLU A 657 23.80 -9.71 -20.79
N TYR A 658 23.88 -8.43 -20.42
CA TYR A 658 23.58 -7.33 -21.34
C TYR A 658 24.68 -6.26 -21.31
N GLY A 659 25.76 -6.50 -22.06
CA GLY A 659 26.92 -5.62 -22.04
C GLY A 659 27.65 -5.72 -20.71
N LYS A 660 27.78 -4.61 -19.98
CA LYS A 660 28.40 -4.61 -18.65
C LYS A 660 27.41 -4.91 -17.53
N GLY A 661 26.11 -4.74 -17.73
CA GLY A 661 25.08 -5.05 -16.73
C GLY A 661 24.39 -6.38 -16.97
N ARG A 662 23.30 -6.61 -16.24
CA ARG A 662 22.46 -7.82 -16.32
C ARG A 662 20.98 -7.47 -16.25
N GLY A 663 20.17 -8.24 -16.95
CA GLY A 663 18.73 -8.32 -16.74
C GLY A 663 18.36 -9.59 -15.99
N VAL A 664 17.38 -9.51 -15.09
CA VAL A 664 16.81 -10.67 -14.38
C VAL A 664 15.30 -10.65 -14.53
N TYR A 665 14.71 -11.77 -14.90
CA TYR A 665 13.27 -11.96 -14.94
C TYR A 665 12.81 -12.86 -13.80
N VAL A 666 11.71 -12.49 -13.13
CA VAL A 666 11.02 -13.29 -12.11
C VAL A 666 9.51 -13.30 -12.44
N SER A 667 8.83 -14.44 -12.44
CA SER A 667 7.39 -14.47 -12.76
C SER A 667 6.49 -13.90 -11.65
N GLY A 668 6.93 -13.99 -10.40
CA GLY A 668 6.23 -13.46 -9.23
C GLY A 668 7.04 -13.75 -7.97
N LEU A 669 6.82 -12.99 -6.90
CA LEU A 669 7.62 -13.09 -5.69
C LEU A 669 6.76 -12.87 -4.42
N PRO A 670 5.93 -13.85 -4.02
CA PRO A 670 5.27 -13.85 -2.72
C PRO A 670 6.27 -13.67 -1.58
N TYR A 671 5.89 -12.94 -0.53
CA TYR A 671 6.79 -12.76 0.61
C TYR A 671 6.94 -14.07 1.40
N SER A 672 8.20 -14.43 1.61
CA SER A 672 8.68 -15.36 2.62
C SER A 672 10.13 -15.01 2.92
N ALA A 673 10.69 -15.47 4.03
CA ALA A 673 12.11 -15.25 4.32
C ALA A 673 13.03 -15.80 3.21
N ALA A 674 12.66 -16.97 2.64
CA ALA A 674 13.37 -17.56 1.51
C ALA A 674 13.28 -16.70 0.23
N ASN A 675 12.11 -16.15 -0.09
CA ASN A 675 11.95 -15.28 -1.26
C ASN A 675 12.58 -13.89 -1.06
N ALA A 676 12.61 -13.36 0.17
CA ALA A 676 13.36 -12.16 0.49
C ALA A 676 14.86 -12.38 0.26
N ARG A 677 15.40 -13.53 0.69
CA ARG A 677 16.78 -13.94 0.39
C ARG A 677 17.04 -14.15 -1.10
N LEU A 678 16.09 -14.76 -1.84
CA LEU A 678 16.16 -14.92 -3.28
C LEU A 678 16.27 -13.56 -3.97
N LEU A 679 15.40 -12.61 -3.62
CA LEU A 679 15.45 -11.25 -4.16
C LEU A 679 16.75 -10.55 -3.79
N GLU A 680 17.19 -10.61 -2.55
CA GLU A 680 18.47 -10.02 -2.13
C GLU A 680 19.62 -10.54 -3.02
N ARG A 681 19.73 -11.86 -3.21
CA ARG A 681 20.74 -12.43 -4.10
C ARG A 681 20.56 -12.04 -5.57
N ILE A 682 19.33 -11.85 -6.05
CA ILE A 682 19.07 -11.29 -7.38
C ILE A 682 19.68 -9.89 -7.49
N LEU A 683 19.48 -9.02 -6.50
CA LEU A 683 19.98 -7.64 -6.51
C LEU A 683 21.52 -7.60 -6.58
N PHE A 684 22.19 -8.34 -5.69
CA PHE A 684 23.66 -8.41 -5.68
C PHE A 684 24.22 -9.07 -6.95
N HIS A 685 23.57 -10.10 -7.49
CA HIS A 685 24.03 -10.73 -8.72
C HIS A 685 23.84 -9.83 -9.94
N ALA A 686 22.68 -9.19 -10.08
CA ALA A 686 22.36 -8.38 -11.24
C ALA A 686 23.26 -7.14 -11.35
N SER A 687 23.64 -6.56 -10.20
CA SER A 687 24.59 -5.43 -10.08
C SER A 687 26.07 -5.82 -10.14
N ARG A 688 26.39 -7.12 -10.25
CA ARG A 688 27.77 -7.68 -10.19
C ARG A 688 28.50 -7.40 -8.89
N ASN A 689 27.80 -7.51 -7.76
CA ASN A 689 28.33 -7.33 -6.42
C ASN A 689 28.31 -8.63 -5.60
N GLU A 690 28.45 -9.79 -6.24
CA GLU A 690 28.50 -11.09 -5.54
C GLU A 690 29.63 -11.16 -4.51
N ASP A 691 30.74 -10.45 -4.76
CA ASP A 691 31.89 -10.33 -3.85
C ASP A 691 31.60 -9.53 -2.58
N ARG A 692 30.65 -8.58 -2.66
CA ARG A 692 30.19 -7.76 -1.52
C ARG A 692 29.08 -8.43 -0.72
N TYR A 693 28.41 -9.44 -1.28
CA TYR A 693 27.26 -10.09 -0.62
C TYR A 693 27.60 -10.67 0.76
N ALA A 694 28.79 -11.26 0.94
CA ALA A 694 29.11 -11.99 2.17
C ALA A 694 29.23 -11.09 3.41
N ALA A 695 29.74 -9.87 3.26
CA ALA A 695 29.89 -8.95 4.39
C ALA A 695 28.52 -8.60 4.98
N PHE A 696 28.38 -8.69 6.30
CA PHE A 696 27.15 -8.46 7.05
C PHE A 696 25.96 -9.31 6.55
N SER A 697 26.23 -10.57 6.21
CA SER A 697 25.21 -11.55 5.82
C SER A 697 24.99 -12.60 6.90
N SER A 698 23.79 -13.20 6.86
CA SER A 698 23.39 -14.36 7.67
C SER A 698 23.37 -15.61 6.80
N SER A 699 23.98 -16.70 7.28
CA SER A 699 23.92 -18.00 6.60
C SER A 699 22.50 -18.58 6.53
N ASN A 700 21.61 -18.18 7.44
CA ASN A 700 20.23 -18.66 7.51
C ASN A 700 19.29 -17.66 6.83
N PRO A 701 18.51 -18.05 5.80
CA PRO A 701 17.53 -17.17 5.15
C PRO A 701 16.45 -16.62 6.07
N GLU A 702 16.18 -17.33 7.17
CA GLU A 702 15.20 -16.94 8.19
C GLU A 702 15.74 -15.90 9.20
N CYS A 703 17.01 -15.47 9.04
CA CYS A 703 17.63 -14.44 9.86
C CYS A 703 18.24 -13.31 9.01
N GLU A 704 18.16 -12.08 9.49
CA GLU A 704 18.69 -10.88 8.83
C GLU A 704 19.65 -10.12 9.74
N VAL A 705 20.61 -9.41 9.12
CA VAL A 705 21.66 -8.66 9.81
C VAL A 705 21.48 -7.17 9.54
N ALA A 706 21.70 -6.33 10.55
CA ALA A 706 21.69 -4.87 10.42
C ALA A 706 22.92 -4.27 11.08
N ARG A 707 23.65 -3.44 10.32
CA ARG A 707 24.90 -2.80 10.75
C ARG A 707 24.66 -1.31 10.99
N PHE A 708 25.10 -0.82 12.13
CA PHE A 708 25.02 0.59 12.52
C PHE A 708 26.45 1.14 12.73
N ALA A 709 27.08 1.57 11.64
CA ALA A 709 28.49 2.00 11.67
C ALA A 709 28.74 3.16 12.64
N LYS A 710 27.81 4.11 12.75
CA LYS A 710 27.94 5.28 13.64
C LYS A 710 27.95 4.89 15.12
N SER A 711 27.10 3.97 15.55
CA SER A 711 26.99 3.55 16.96
C SER A 711 27.93 2.39 17.31
N GLY A 712 28.52 1.73 16.30
CA GLY A 712 29.40 0.58 16.48
C GLY A 712 28.65 -0.70 16.90
N TRP A 713 27.39 -0.81 16.50
CA TRP A 713 26.55 -1.97 16.77
C TRP A 713 26.22 -2.73 15.47
N CYS A 714 26.05 -4.03 15.63
CA CYS A 714 25.45 -4.92 14.64
C CYS A 714 24.43 -5.79 15.37
N CYS A 715 23.27 -6.05 14.74
CA CYS A 715 22.33 -7.04 15.25
C CYS A 715 22.01 -8.10 14.22
N VAL A 716 21.59 -9.26 14.72
CA VAL A 716 20.95 -10.32 13.94
C VAL A 716 19.57 -10.58 14.52
N VAL A 717 18.56 -10.67 13.64
CA VAL A 717 17.17 -10.91 14.02
C VAL A 717 16.67 -12.23 13.46
N ASN A 718 15.88 -12.95 14.25
CA ASN A 718 15.13 -14.12 13.81
C ASN A 718 13.74 -13.69 13.34
N ASN A 719 13.45 -13.90 12.06
CA ASN A 719 12.18 -13.49 11.44
C ASN A 719 11.06 -14.54 11.57
N THR A 720 11.27 -15.59 12.37
CA THR A 720 10.31 -16.69 12.58
C THR A 720 9.87 -16.80 14.03
N ASP A 721 8.82 -17.60 14.26
CA ASP A 721 8.29 -17.99 15.57
C ASP A 721 8.96 -19.27 16.11
N ARG A 722 10.11 -19.66 15.56
CA ARG A 722 10.87 -20.85 15.97
C ARG A 722 12.31 -20.49 16.25
N PRO A 723 13.02 -21.22 17.14
CA PRO A 723 14.45 -21.02 17.33
C PRO A 723 15.23 -21.17 16.03
N GLN A 724 16.23 -20.32 15.82
CA GLN A 724 17.08 -20.33 14.63
C GLN A 724 18.55 -20.32 15.03
N SER A 725 19.38 -20.93 14.19
CA SER A 725 20.83 -20.87 14.31
C SER A 725 21.40 -20.28 13.02
N THR A 726 22.39 -19.40 13.15
CA THR A 726 23.02 -18.78 11.99
C THR A 726 24.46 -18.36 12.25
N ASP A 727 25.24 -18.33 11.17
CA ASP A 727 26.58 -17.77 11.13
C ASP A 727 26.52 -16.40 10.46
N VAL A 728 26.89 -15.37 11.22
CA VAL A 728 26.97 -13.98 10.73
C VAL A 728 28.38 -13.72 10.23
N THR A 729 28.50 -13.39 8.94
CA THR A 729 29.79 -12.97 8.36
C THR A 729 29.95 -11.47 8.53
N LEU A 730 30.95 -11.03 9.28
CA LEU A 730 31.31 -9.63 9.51
C LEU A 730 32.39 -9.17 8.51
N ASP A 731 32.74 -7.89 8.56
CA ASP A 731 33.83 -7.33 7.76
C ASP A 731 35.15 -8.08 7.98
N GLY A 732 35.95 -8.18 6.92
CA GLY A 732 37.20 -8.97 6.89
C GLY A 732 37.00 -10.49 6.94
N GLY A 733 35.77 -11.00 6.86
CA GLY A 733 35.46 -12.43 6.79
C GLY A 733 35.42 -13.15 8.15
N ARG A 734 35.40 -12.40 9.27
CA ARG A 734 35.17 -12.96 10.60
C ARG A 734 33.74 -13.51 10.68
N VAL A 735 33.58 -14.71 11.22
CA VAL A 735 32.27 -15.34 11.42
C VAL A 735 31.94 -15.40 12.90
N GLU A 736 30.74 -14.96 13.27
CA GLU A 736 30.18 -15.10 14.62
C GLU A 736 28.96 -16.02 14.55
N HIS A 737 28.97 -17.10 15.34
CA HIS A 737 27.86 -18.04 15.44
C HIS A 737 26.83 -17.56 16.46
N VAL A 738 25.54 -17.68 16.13
CA VAL A 738 24.45 -17.15 16.96
C VAL A 738 23.29 -18.14 16.97
N ASP A 739 22.87 -18.52 18.17
CA ASP A 739 21.60 -19.19 18.42
C ASP A 739 20.58 -18.15 18.92
N LEU A 740 19.44 -18.06 18.25
CA LEU A 740 18.36 -17.11 18.52
C LEU A 740 17.12 -17.88 18.95
N ASP A 741 16.51 -17.44 20.05
CA ASP A 741 15.18 -17.89 20.46
C ASP A 741 14.10 -17.46 19.45
N ASP A 742 12.86 -17.92 19.66
CA ASP A 742 11.73 -17.57 18.83
C ASP A 742 11.54 -16.05 18.75
N SER A 743 11.50 -15.50 17.53
CA SER A 743 11.46 -14.05 17.31
C SER A 743 12.62 -13.27 17.93
N GLY A 744 13.72 -13.89 18.35
CA GLY A 744 14.80 -13.23 19.09
C GLY A 744 15.63 -12.22 18.28
N ILE A 745 16.39 -11.39 19.00
CA ILE A 745 17.41 -10.47 18.49
C ILE A 745 18.70 -10.63 19.31
N ALA A 746 19.85 -10.61 18.66
CA ALA A 746 21.15 -10.58 19.32
C ALA A 746 22.01 -9.42 18.81
N TRP A 747 22.81 -8.83 19.71
CA TRP A 747 23.63 -7.65 19.45
C TRP A 747 25.12 -7.93 19.62
N PHE A 748 25.93 -7.39 18.72
CA PHE A 748 27.39 -7.47 18.72
C PHE A 748 28.02 -6.09 18.53
N ARG A 749 29.21 -5.90 19.12
CA ARG A 749 30.03 -4.71 18.86
C ARG A 749 30.92 -4.96 17.65
N ILE A 750 30.98 -3.98 16.75
CA ILE A 750 31.81 -4.01 15.54
C ILE A 750 33.02 -3.08 15.65
#